data_AF-A0A0D2CS74-F1
#
_entry.id   AF-A0A0D2CS74-F1
#
_cell.length_a   1.000
_cell.length_b   1.000
_cell.length_c   1.000
_cell.angle_alpha   90.00
_cell.angle_beta   90.00
_cell.angle_gamma   90.00
#
_symmetry.space_group_name_H-M   'P 1'
#
loop_
_entity.id
_entity.type
_entity.pdbx_description
1 polymer ?
#
loop_
_entity_poly.entity_id
_entity_poly.type
_entity_poly.pdbx_seq_one_letter_code
_entity_poly.pdbx_strand_id
1 'polypeptide(L)'
;MEDPPRFIIGHHDPKGPIPVSMETIQNAHAANYDMVTSPITTPYFHSRVLTLLSSSLALQSVEDITKTKSASPVIIPPLTPADTPLTPDESISQTIALTSSWIDLGSPDPIIADVSRQVLQLEVAYAAFCGLTYVLVPGPLIRGQGVSDSGIAQYARAISDALSQGPYMQLYIWLPVIDHSEEQIDQMGSLAPFTRQQFLEHDEAEVERLDVFGSWEAWNMIRSICKYPSRLCVALSIPKLLPPVPIQARWYSEPVRLLTLDKQVFARNAKGYPVLTRAHQAFVLRFARLRTAPWFLLCDVGTIPSTTTNGNMVNPAAAGTSAFPTLAEAAQTPDLKDVTPHLSYMRNLQTKQPPQTVIDRFGAGYQDYLQAPLQPLSVNLESITYEVFEKDPIKYAWYERAIARALHDWIEQGKPTSNPDGRVVVAVVGAGRGPLVTRALKASQDVGVEIDMWALEKNPNAFVLLQRHNKTTWSGRVNLVKSDMRTWRGPIRAANAPGPTRIYNTSVDSDDDDMNNDDNDDDKKKTEKNADGVSTTPKPTFTGSPSLDSTYLLATTPQSTTPTPYKIDILVSELLGSFGDNELSPECLDGVQHLLNPIHGISIPASYTAHITPIAAPKLHADILHGMGSNPHAGETPYVVMFNAIDYLSTRPAAAEGGARGMSAIGTVQGPPTPSDMAASPVSPSETTPTTATPYSKAHTRQSQQSVPPPTPPTPLPVIQQTWAFQHPNPALPNLTPSTIGTTTTEPSLTNSHNARSCQLTFPIPHRGACHGLAGYFETVLYKGVELSTNPDTMDQKSEGMISWFPIFFPLKVSGSPRHPAGAFFPSKYLTNITRTQPPDLA
;
A
#
# COMPACT_ATOMS: atom_id res chain seq x y z
N MET A 1 -3.31 16.98 -16.23
CA MET A 1 -2.99 15.55 -16.09
C MET A 1 -1.50 15.48 -15.86
N GLU A 2 -1.05 14.70 -14.89
CA GLU A 2 0.36 14.34 -14.77
C GLU A 2 0.64 13.22 -15.79
N ASP A 3 1.77 13.26 -16.47
CA ASP A 3 2.14 12.23 -17.43
C ASP A 3 2.42 10.90 -16.70
N PRO A 4 2.05 9.74 -17.28
CA PRO A 4 2.34 8.45 -16.69
C PRO A 4 3.85 8.23 -16.60
N PRO A 5 4.37 7.58 -15.54
CA PRO A 5 5.81 7.50 -15.30
C PRO A 5 6.54 6.89 -16.50
N ARG A 6 7.55 7.62 -17.00
CA ARG A 6 8.37 7.21 -18.15
C ARG A 6 9.14 5.95 -17.82
N PHE A 7 9.04 4.94 -18.67
CA PHE A 7 9.92 3.78 -18.59
C PHE A 7 11.32 4.21 -19.03
N ILE A 8 12.34 3.89 -18.24
CA ILE A 8 13.73 3.96 -18.67
C ILE A 8 14.07 2.59 -19.24
N ILE A 9 14.44 2.54 -20.52
CA ILE A 9 14.62 1.31 -21.29
C ILE A 9 16.03 1.28 -21.88
N GLY A 10 16.87 0.40 -21.34
CA GLY A 10 18.21 0.14 -21.85
C GLY A 10 18.26 -0.99 -22.88
N HIS A 11 19.38 -1.07 -23.60
CA HIS A 11 19.72 -2.15 -24.53
C HIS A 11 20.87 -3.02 -23.99
N HIS A 12 20.77 -4.33 -24.18
CA HIS A 12 21.83 -5.31 -23.89
C HIS A 12 21.97 -6.35 -25.02
N ASP A 13 23.18 -6.48 -25.55
CA ASP A 13 23.57 -7.54 -26.48
C ASP A 13 24.64 -8.44 -25.82
N PRO A 14 24.34 -9.72 -25.51
CA PRO A 14 25.30 -10.64 -24.92
C PRO A 14 26.36 -11.16 -25.91
N LYS A 15 26.22 -10.88 -27.21
CA LYS A 15 27.09 -11.39 -28.29
C LYS A 15 28.04 -10.33 -28.84
N GLY A 16 27.86 -9.06 -28.45
CA GLY A 16 28.69 -7.93 -28.88
C GLY A 16 29.68 -7.46 -27.79
N PRO A 17 30.90 -7.99 -27.70
CA PRO A 17 31.96 -7.49 -26.80
C PRO A 17 32.60 -6.20 -27.37
N ILE A 18 31.78 -5.29 -27.89
CA ILE A 18 32.20 -4.07 -28.58
C ILE A 18 32.23 -2.92 -27.55
N PRO A 19 33.28 -2.08 -27.52
CA PRO A 19 33.28 -0.87 -26.71
C PRO A 19 32.05 0.00 -27.00
N VAL A 20 31.31 0.39 -25.96
CA VAL A 20 30.21 1.36 -26.10
C VAL A 20 30.81 2.72 -26.43
N SER A 21 30.72 3.12 -27.69
CA SER A 21 31.23 4.40 -28.19
C SER A 21 30.18 5.50 -28.11
N MET A 22 30.62 6.76 -28.26
CA MET A 22 29.71 7.90 -28.46
C MET A 22 28.75 7.68 -29.64
N GLU A 23 29.22 7.08 -30.74
CA GLU A 23 28.37 6.74 -31.89
C GLU A 23 27.33 5.67 -31.52
N THR A 24 27.74 4.66 -30.76
CA THR A 24 26.83 3.61 -30.23
C THR A 24 25.70 4.23 -29.39
N ILE A 25 26.04 5.19 -28.53
CA ILE A 25 25.06 5.91 -27.70
C ILE A 25 24.18 6.85 -28.53
N GLN A 26 24.75 7.60 -29.47
CA GLN A 26 23.96 8.47 -30.36
C GLN A 26 22.96 7.66 -31.21
N ASN A 27 23.39 6.50 -31.72
CA ASN A 27 22.51 5.53 -32.39
C ASN A 27 21.45 4.97 -31.43
N ALA A 28 21.79 4.71 -30.15
CA ALA A 28 20.84 4.25 -29.14
C ALA A 28 19.71 5.28 -28.88
N HIS A 29 20.06 6.56 -28.70
CA HIS A 29 19.08 7.64 -28.51
C HIS A 29 18.26 7.91 -29.77
N ALA A 30 18.89 7.86 -30.96
CA ALA A 30 18.17 7.96 -32.23
C ALA A 30 17.16 6.80 -32.41
N ALA A 31 17.48 5.62 -31.88
CA ALA A 31 16.59 4.46 -31.81
C ALA A 31 15.61 4.49 -30.61
N ASN A 32 15.64 5.54 -29.77
CA ASN A 32 14.79 5.75 -28.58
C ASN A 32 15.03 4.79 -27.40
N TYR A 33 16.25 4.27 -27.24
CA TYR A 33 16.75 3.70 -25.97
C TYR A 33 17.24 4.82 -25.04
N ASP A 34 17.18 4.59 -23.72
CA ASP A 34 17.66 5.54 -22.71
C ASP A 34 19.10 5.26 -22.24
N MET A 35 19.56 4.00 -22.32
CA MET A 35 20.86 3.52 -21.81
C MET A 35 21.39 2.31 -22.61
N VAL A 36 22.68 1.99 -22.46
CA VAL A 36 23.34 0.82 -23.09
C VAL A 36 24.23 0.09 -22.07
N THR A 37 24.36 -1.24 -22.15
CA THR A 37 25.34 -1.98 -21.33
C THR A 37 26.74 -2.03 -21.95
N SER A 38 27.80 -1.89 -21.14
CA SER A 38 29.18 -2.21 -21.53
C SER A 38 29.81 -3.20 -20.55
N PRO A 39 30.60 -4.19 -20.99
CA PRO A 39 31.49 -4.91 -20.09
C PRO A 39 32.58 -3.98 -19.53
N ILE A 40 33.00 -4.21 -18.29
CA ILE A 40 34.11 -3.46 -17.66
C ILE A 40 35.47 -3.92 -18.21
N THR A 41 35.60 -5.19 -18.60
CA THR A 41 36.84 -5.77 -19.13
C THR A 41 36.66 -6.46 -20.48
N THR A 42 37.77 -6.72 -21.16
CA THR A 42 37.81 -7.36 -22.48
C THR A 42 38.04 -8.87 -22.38
N PRO A 43 37.72 -9.66 -23.42
CA PRO A 43 38.13 -11.06 -23.52
C PRO A 43 39.66 -11.29 -23.44
N TYR A 44 40.46 -10.24 -23.70
CA TYR A 44 41.92 -10.27 -23.50
C TYR A 44 42.28 -10.33 -22.00
N PHE A 45 41.60 -9.56 -21.14
CA PHE A 45 41.79 -9.65 -19.69
C PHE A 45 41.41 -11.03 -19.14
N HIS A 46 40.27 -11.57 -19.58
CA HIS A 46 39.84 -12.93 -19.24
C HIS A 46 40.90 -13.97 -19.62
N SER A 47 41.42 -13.89 -20.85
CA SER A 47 42.53 -14.73 -21.31
C SER A 47 43.79 -14.59 -20.45
N ARG A 48 44.15 -13.35 -20.07
CA ARG A 48 45.29 -13.03 -19.19
C ARG A 48 45.13 -13.66 -17.80
N VAL A 49 43.94 -13.60 -17.20
CA VAL A 49 43.63 -14.21 -15.90
C VAL A 49 43.66 -15.74 -15.98
N LEU A 50 43.05 -16.35 -17.01
CA LEU A 50 43.09 -17.80 -17.23
C LEU A 50 44.52 -18.33 -17.41
N THR A 51 45.38 -17.62 -18.15
CA THR A 51 46.79 -18.02 -18.32
C THR A 51 47.56 -17.98 -16.99
N LEU A 52 47.33 -16.95 -16.15
CA LEU A 52 47.97 -16.85 -14.83
C LEU A 52 47.49 -17.95 -13.88
N LEU A 53 46.17 -18.21 -13.82
CA LEU A 53 45.58 -19.24 -12.97
C LEU A 53 46.07 -20.64 -13.37
N SER A 54 45.96 -21.01 -14.64
CA SER A 54 46.39 -22.33 -15.14
C SER A 54 47.89 -22.58 -14.94
N SER A 55 48.75 -21.56 -15.15
CA SER A 55 50.18 -21.65 -14.86
C SER A 55 50.46 -21.91 -13.38
N SER A 56 49.74 -21.24 -12.48
CA SER A 56 49.93 -21.40 -11.03
C SER A 56 49.42 -22.76 -10.54
N LEU A 57 48.24 -23.20 -10.98
CA LEU A 57 47.68 -24.51 -10.64
C LEU A 57 48.58 -25.67 -11.12
N ALA A 58 49.22 -25.54 -12.28
CA ALA A 58 50.18 -26.54 -12.76
C ALA A 58 51.44 -26.65 -11.87
N LEU A 59 51.90 -25.54 -11.30
CA LEU A 59 53.10 -25.48 -10.44
C LEU A 59 52.83 -25.94 -8.99
N GLN A 60 51.60 -25.83 -8.50
CA GLN A 60 51.24 -26.04 -7.07
C GLN A 60 50.78 -27.47 -6.73
N SER A 61 51.17 -28.47 -7.52
CA SER A 61 50.57 -29.82 -7.51
C SER A 61 50.94 -30.74 -6.34
N VAL A 62 51.68 -30.30 -5.30
CA VAL A 62 52.23 -31.18 -4.24
C VAL A 62 52.20 -30.62 -2.80
N GLU A 63 51.94 -29.34 -2.53
CA GLU A 63 52.10 -28.76 -1.16
C GLU A 63 50.81 -28.34 -0.43
N ASP A 64 50.81 -28.48 0.89
CA ASP A 64 49.73 -28.14 1.83
C ASP A 64 49.53 -26.61 1.98
N ILE A 65 48.82 -26.00 1.03
CA ILE A 65 48.47 -24.56 1.02
C ILE A 65 47.71 -24.11 2.30
N THR A 66 47.09 -25.03 3.04
CA THR A 66 46.43 -24.76 4.34
C THR A 66 47.40 -24.29 5.44
N LYS A 67 48.71 -24.40 5.24
CA LYS A 67 49.76 -24.02 6.20
C LYS A 67 50.33 -22.60 5.97
N THR A 68 50.21 -22.03 4.77
CA THR A 68 50.82 -20.74 4.38
C THR A 68 49.90 -19.54 4.62
N LYS A 69 49.77 -19.12 5.89
CA LYS A 69 48.73 -18.20 6.39
C LYS A 69 48.74 -16.71 5.96
N SER A 70 49.57 -16.25 5.02
CA SER A 70 49.81 -14.79 4.84
C SER A 70 50.00 -14.25 3.42
N ALA A 71 49.75 -15.00 2.34
CA ALA A 71 49.81 -14.48 0.98
C ALA A 71 48.80 -15.16 0.05
N SER A 72 48.22 -14.42 -0.90
CA SER A 72 47.44 -15.03 -1.98
C SER A 72 48.36 -15.77 -2.95
N PRO A 73 48.04 -17.02 -3.35
CA PRO A 73 48.88 -17.83 -4.25
C PRO A 73 48.80 -17.41 -5.72
N VAL A 74 47.91 -16.48 -6.08
CA VAL A 74 47.78 -15.90 -7.42
C VAL A 74 47.41 -14.42 -7.27
N ILE A 75 48.30 -13.51 -7.68
CA ILE A 75 48.02 -12.07 -7.67
C ILE A 75 47.69 -11.63 -9.09
N ILE A 76 46.51 -11.04 -9.30
CA ILE A 76 46.07 -10.52 -10.59
C ILE A 76 46.67 -9.11 -10.80
N PRO A 77 47.52 -8.87 -11.82
CA PRO A 77 48.08 -7.55 -12.06
C PRO A 77 47.02 -6.54 -12.50
N PRO A 78 47.14 -5.24 -12.15
CA PRO A 78 46.19 -4.19 -12.50
C PRO A 78 45.78 -4.14 -13.97
N LEU A 79 44.64 -3.50 -14.25
CA LEU A 79 44.14 -3.32 -15.62
C LEU A 79 45.07 -2.40 -16.44
N THR A 80 45.26 -2.76 -17.71
CA THR A 80 45.93 -1.96 -18.73
C THR A 80 44.93 -1.54 -19.81
N PRO A 81 45.27 -0.61 -20.73
CA PRO A 81 44.36 -0.21 -21.82
C PRO A 81 43.95 -1.32 -22.81
N ALA A 82 44.54 -2.51 -22.74
CA ALA A 82 44.09 -3.69 -23.50
C ALA A 82 43.05 -4.53 -22.73
N ASP A 83 42.98 -4.38 -21.41
CA ASP A 83 42.14 -5.17 -20.52
C ASP A 83 40.73 -4.58 -20.32
N THR A 84 40.51 -3.32 -20.67
CA THR A 84 39.24 -2.61 -20.49
C THR A 84 38.90 -1.75 -21.71
N PRO A 85 37.62 -1.74 -22.17
CA PRO A 85 37.16 -0.85 -23.22
C PRO A 85 36.71 0.52 -22.69
N LEU A 86 36.65 0.71 -21.36
CA LEU A 86 36.11 1.90 -20.73
C LEU A 86 37.16 3.01 -20.62
N THR A 87 36.70 4.25 -20.74
CA THR A 87 37.48 5.47 -20.47
C THR A 87 36.58 6.49 -19.77
N PRO A 88 37.09 7.37 -18.88
CA PRO A 88 36.29 8.44 -18.29
C PRO A 88 35.91 9.48 -19.36
N ASP A 89 34.68 9.44 -19.85
CA ASP A 89 34.10 10.39 -20.80
C ASP A 89 32.58 10.55 -20.62
N GLU A 90 31.92 11.29 -21.52
CA GLU A 90 30.47 11.58 -21.45
C GLU A 90 29.58 10.32 -21.57
N SER A 91 30.07 9.22 -22.19
CA SER A 91 29.32 7.97 -22.41
C SER A 91 28.97 7.26 -21.12
N ILE A 92 29.82 7.42 -20.10
CA ILE A 92 29.69 6.80 -18.78
C ILE A 92 28.35 7.16 -18.11
N SER A 93 27.83 8.37 -18.36
CA SER A 93 26.58 8.86 -17.78
C SER A 93 25.34 8.04 -18.17
N GLN A 94 25.41 7.31 -19.28
CA GLN A 94 24.31 6.53 -19.87
C GLN A 94 24.66 5.04 -20.03
N THR A 95 25.84 4.65 -19.53
CA THR A 95 26.35 3.28 -19.59
C THR A 95 26.01 2.52 -18.31
N ILE A 96 25.48 1.31 -18.47
CA ILE A 96 25.32 0.33 -17.40
C ILE A 96 26.51 -0.63 -17.50
N ALA A 97 27.36 -0.69 -16.47
CA ALA A 97 28.53 -1.55 -16.50
C ALA A 97 28.21 -3.00 -16.08
N LEU A 98 28.80 -3.96 -16.78
CA LEU A 98 28.72 -5.40 -16.47
C LEU A 98 30.06 -5.88 -15.94
N THR A 99 30.09 -6.52 -14.77
CA THR A 99 31.28 -7.26 -14.32
C THR A 99 31.45 -8.53 -15.15
N SER A 100 32.66 -9.09 -15.12
CA SER A 100 32.95 -10.43 -15.60
C SER A 100 31.98 -11.45 -15.00
N SER A 101 31.37 -12.28 -15.85
CA SER A 101 30.46 -13.38 -15.46
C SER A 101 31.16 -14.71 -15.28
N TRP A 102 32.35 -14.86 -15.86
CA TRP A 102 33.17 -16.08 -15.80
C TRP A 102 33.83 -16.31 -14.44
N ILE A 103 33.71 -15.37 -13.49
CA ILE A 103 34.25 -15.47 -12.13
C ILE A 103 33.33 -16.30 -11.23
N ASP A 104 33.90 -16.99 -10.24
CA ASP A 104 33.14 -17.70 -9.21
C ASP A 104 33.55 -17.21 -7.82
N LEU A 105 32.79 -16.25 -7.30
CA LEU A 105 32.94 -15.66 -5.96
C LEU A 105 32.44 -16.60 -4.85
N GLY A 106 31.65 -17.62 -5.20
CA GLY A 106 31.07 -18.60 -4.29
C GLY A 106 31.87 -19.91 -4.19
N SER A 107 32.86 -20.10 -5.06
CA SER A 107 33.63 -21.35 -5.22
C SER A 107 34.11 -21.94 -3.89
N PRO A 108 33.98 -23.26 -3.68
CA PRO A 108 34.53 -23.93 -2.51
C PRO A 108 36.07 -24.03 -2.57
N ASP A 109 36.71 -23.80 -3.73
CA ASP A 109 38.17 -23.69 -3.84
C ASP A 109 38.64 -22.27 -3.48
N PRO A 110 39.44 -22.09 -2.40
CA PRO A 110 39.89 -20.78 -1.97
C PRO A 110 40.69 -19.99 -3.01
N ILE A 111 41.37 -20.66 -3.96
CA ILE A 111 42.14 -19.98 -5.02
C ILE A 111 41.19 -19.37 -6.04
N ILE A 112 40.18 -20.13 -6.48
CA ILE A 112 39.20 -19.68 -7.47
C ILE A 112 38.40 -18.50 -6.92
N ALA A 113 37.94 -18.58 -5.67
CA ALA A 113 37.20 -17.50 -5.02
C ALA A 113 38.05 -16.26 -4.71
N ASP A 114 39.35 -16.41 -4.41
CA ASP A 114 40.25 -15.25 -4.20
C ASP A 114 40.61 -14.56 -5.52
N VAL A 115 40.92 -15.30 -6.58
CA VAL A 115 41.12 -14.75 -7.93
C VAL A 115 39.86 -14.04 -8.42
N SER A 116 38.69 -14.64 -8.20
CA SER A 116 37.39 -14.03 -8.52
C SER A 116 37.14 -12.74 -7.75
N ARG A 117 37.51 -12.69 -6.46
CA ARG A 117 37.44 -11.48 -5.62
C ARG A 117 38.38 -10.39 -6.13
N GLN A 118 39.62 -10.73 -6.48
CA GLN A 118 40.59 -9.78 -7.03
C GLN A 118 40.11 -9.20 -8.37
N VAL A 119 39.56 -10.02 -9.26
CA VAL A 119 38.94 -9.57 -10.52
C VAL A 119 37.80 -8.60 -10.24
N LEU A 120 36.82 -8.97 -9.40
CA LEU A 120 35.70 -8.09 -9.05
C LEU A 120 36.19 -6.76 -8.46
N GLN A 121 37.19 -6.78 -7.58
CA GLN A 121 37.74 -5.57 -6.97
C GLN A 121 38.43 -4.65 -7.99
N LEU A 122 39.19 -5.21 -8.95
CA LEU A 122 39.80 -4.44 -10.04
C LEU A 122 38.73 -3.81 -10.95
N GLU A 123 37.70 -4.57 -11.33
CA GLU A 123 36.60 -4.08 -12.16
C GLU A 123 35.80 -2.98 -11.46
N VAL A 124 35.40 -3.20 -10.20
CA VAL A 124 34.62 -2.24 -9.41
C VAL A 124 35.42 -0.97 -9.12
N ALA A 125 36.72 -1.08 -8.84
CA ALA A 125 37.59 0.09 -8.64
C ALA A 125 37.77 0.90 -9.93
N TYR A 126 37.94 0.24 -11.09
CA TYR A 126 38.08 0.94 -12.37
C TYR A 126 36.76 1.57 -12.83
N ALA A 127 35.63 0.88 -12.64
CA ALA A 127 34.31 1.44 -12.90
C ALA A 127 34.04 2.70 -12.06
N ALA A 128 34.40 2.67 -10.77
CA ALA A 128 34.31 3.82 -9.88
C ALA A 128 35.25 4.97 -10.31
N PHE A 129 36.46 4.67 -10.80
CA PHE A 129 37.38 5.66 -11.37
C PHE A 129 36.82 6.32 -12.64
N CYS A 130 36.16 5.56 -13.52
CA CYS A 130 35.48 6.11 -14.70
C CYS A 130 34.25 6.97 -14.36
N GLY A 131 33.71 6.87 -13.14
CA GLY A 131 32.50 7.59 -12.71
C GLY A 131 31.19 6.84 -12.96
N LEU A 132 31.24 5.53 -13.23
CA LEU A 132 30.04 4.71 -13.43
C LEU A 132 29.18 4.72 -12.17
N THR A 133 27.88 4.97 -12.34
CA THR A 133 26.92 4.98 -11.22
C THR A 133 26.26 3.62 -10.99
N TYR A 134 26.22 2.75 -12.01
CA TYR A 134 25.50 1.47 -11.98
C TYR A 134 26.38 0.34 -12.51
N VAL A 135 26.57 -0.69 -11.67
CA VAL A 135 27.28 -1.93 -12.03
C VAL A 135 26.35 -3.12 -11.75
N LEU A 136 26.15 -3.96 -12.76
CA LEU A 136 25.51 -5.27 -12.64
C LEU A 136 26.57 -6.29 -12.30
N VAL A 137 26.33 -7.03 -11.21
CA VAL A 137 27.16 -8.17 -10.79
C VAL A 137 26.31 -9.43 -10.95
N PRO A 138 26.70 -10.42 -11.78
CA PRO A 138 26.02 -11.71 -11.88
C PRO A 138 25.86 -12.36 -10.50
N GLY A 139 24.67 -12.88 -10.21
CA GLY A 139 24.37 -13.57 -8.95
C GLY A 139 25.22 -14.83 -8.73
N PRO A 140 25.24 -15.36 -7.50
CA PRO A 140 25.89 -16.65 -7.25
C PRO A 140 25.23 -17.77 -8.05
N LEU A 141 26.02 -18.77 -8.44
CA LEU A 141 25.51 -20.03 -8.97
C LEU A 141 24.78 -20.78 -7.86
N ILE A 142 23.44 -20.86 -7.93
CA ILE A 142 22.60 -21.47 -6.88
C ILE A 142 22.48 -22.99 -7.08
N ARG A 143 22.79 -23.49 -8.28
CA ARG A 143 22.84 -24.90 -8.65
C ARG A 143 24.15 -25.19 -9.38
N GLY A 144 24.82 -26.27 -9.00
CA GLY A 144 26.17 -26.62 -9.44
C GLY A 144 26.94 -27.32 -8.30
N GLN A 145 28.13 -27.84 -8.59
CA GLN A 145 28.91 -28.59 -7.60
C GLN A 145 29.49 -27.67 -6.50
N GLY A 146 28.88 -27.68 -5.32
CA GLY A 146 29.51 -27.20 -4.07
C GLY A 146 29.12 -25.81 -3.53
N VAL A 147 28.08 -25.14 -4.05
CA VAL A 147 27.62 -23.86 -3.47
C VAL A 147 26.66 -24.10 -2.29
N SER A 148 27.24 -24.48 -1.16
CA SER A 148 26.56 -24.48 0.14
C SER A 148 26.28 -23.06 0.64
N ASP A 149 25.53 -22.92 1.76
CA ASP A 149 25.33 -21.64 2.47
C ASP A 149 26.65 -20.86 2.70
N SER A 150 27.77 -21.58 2.83
CA SER A 150 29.10 -20.99 3.01
C SER A 150 29.58 -20.21 1.77
N GLY A 151 29.27 -20.70 0.56
CA GLY A 151 29.60 -20.07 -0.72
C GLY A 151 28.76 -18.82 -0.99
N ILE A 152 27.45 -18.85 -0.70
CA ILE A 152 26.59 -17.66 -0.77
C ILE A 152 27.07 -16.61 0.25
N ALA A 153 27.46 -17.03 1.46
CA ALA A 153 28.05 -16.13 2.45
C ALA A 153 29.43 -15.58 2.03
N GLN A 154 30.20 -16.32 1.20
CA GLN A 154 31.48 -15.88 0.65
C GLN A 154 31.31 -14.86 -0.48
N TYR A 155 30.35 -15.10 -1.38
CA TYR A 155 29.87 -14.14 -2.37
C TYR A 155 29.43 -12.84 -1.69
N ALA A 156 28.59 -12.92 -0.64
CA ALA A 156 28.10 -11.76 0.10
C ALA A 156 29.23 -10.93 0.75
N ARG A 157 30.30 -11.57 1.23
CA ARG A 157 31.50 -10.86 1.70
C ARG A 157 32.19 -10.12 0.56
N ALA A 158 32.38 -10.75 -0.60
CA ALA A 158 32.98 -10.09 -1.77
C ALA A 158 32.16 -8.89 -2.26
N ILE A 159 30.83 -8.97 -2.22
CA ILE A 159 29.94 -7.82 -2.48
C ILE A 159 30.12 -6.72 -1.42
N SER A 160 30.25 -7.09 -0.13
CA SER A 160 30.55 -6.11 0.93
C SER A 160 31.91 -5.43 0.73
N ASP A 161 32.93 -6.16 0.26
CA ASP A 161 34.23 -5.61 -0.10
C ASP A 161 34.09 -4.63 -1.28
N ALA A 162 33.39 -5.02 -2.34
CA ALA A 162 33.13 -4.20 -3.53
C ALA A 162 32.36 -2.91 -3.21
N LEU A 163 31.34 -2.97 -2.34
CA LEU A 163 30.59 -1.79 -1.88
C LEU A 163 31.47 -0.76 -1.17
N SER A 164 32.61 -1.16 -0.60
CA SER A 164 33.56 -0.24 0.05
C SER A 164 34.44 0.53 -0.95
N GLN A 165 34.71 -0.05 -2.14
CA GLN A 165 35.59 0.55 -3.15
C GLN A 165 34.90 1.69 -3.91
N GLY A 166 33.62 1.51 -4.27
CA GLY A 166 32.81 2.51 -4.96
C GLY A 166 31.77 3.16 -4.03
N PRO A 167 32.09 4.25 -3.30
CA PRO A 167 31.19 4.82 -2.29
C PRO A 167 29.90 5.44 -2.85
N TYR A 168 29.91 5.90 -4.11
CA TYR A 168 28.76 6.49 -4.80
C TYR A 168 28.05 5.52 -5.76
N MET A 169 28.65 4.37 -6.04
CA MET A 169 28.19 3.42 -7.06
C MET A 169 27.10 2.49 -6.50
N GLN A 170 26.10 2.17 -7.32
CA GLN A 170 25.06 1.19 -7.01
C GLN A 170 25.44 -0.16 -7.62
N LEU A 171 25.40 -1.22 -6.81
CA LEU A 171 25.63 -2.60 -7.25
C LEU A 171 24.29 -3.31 -7.36
N TYR A 172 23.96 -3.77 -8.57
CA TYR A 172 22.74 -4.52 -8.86
C TYR A 172 23.11 -6.00 -9.01
N ILE A 173 22.70 -6.84 -8.06
CA ILE A 173 22.92 -8.29 -8.13
C ILE A 173 21.93 -8.86 -9.15
N TRP A 174 22.44 -9.44 -10.23
CA TRP A 174 21.64 -9.92 -11.36
C TRP A 174 21.24 -11.38 -11.12
N LEU A 175 19.96 -11.59 -10.80
CA LEU A 175 19.39 -12.88 -10.41
C LEU A 175 18.18 -13.23 -11.31
N PRO A 176 17.96 -14.52 -11.62
CA PRO A 176 16.69 -14.96 -12.19
C PRO A 176 15.59 -14.95 -11.11
N VAL A 177 14.34 -14.84 -11.54
CA VAL A 177 13.18 -14.92 -10.62
C VAL A 177 13.06 -16.31 -9.96
N ILE A 178 13.38 -17.36 -10.72
CA ILE A 178 13.61 -18.75 -10.29
C ILE A 178 14.84 -19.24 -11.05
N ASP A 179 15.76 -19.91 -10.36
CA ASP A 179 16.90 -20.59 -10.99
C ASP A 179 16.46 -21.90 -11.67
N HIS A 180 16.69 -22.00 -12.99
CA HIS A 180 16.34 -23.14 -13.82
C HIS A 180 17.62 -23.81 -14.36
N SER A 181 17.83 -25.09 -14.04
CA SER A 181 19.02 -25.85 -14.48
C SER A 181 19.15 -25.93 -16.01
N GLU A 182 18.02 -25.98 -16.74
CA GLU A 182 18.00 -25.97 -18.21
C GLU A 182 18.42 -24.63 -18.85
N GLU A 183 18.47 -23.53 -18.08
CA GLU A 183 18.91 -22.20 -18.55
C GLU A 183 20.40 -21.91 -18.22
N GLN A 184 21.13 -22.85 -17.61
CA GLN A 184 22.57 -22.74 -17.39
C GLN A 184 23.34 -22.94 -18.71
N ILE A 185 23.55 -21.86 -19.44
CA ILE A 185 24.44 -21.82 -20.59
C ILE A 185 25.87 -22.12 -20.12
N ASP A 186 26.51 -23.15 -20.68
CA ASP A 186 27.93 -23.45 -20.50
C ASP A 186 28.78 -22.22 -20.89
N GLN A 187 29.15 -21.40 -19.90
CA GLN A 187 29.85 -20.16 -20.17
C GLN A 187 31.32 -20.46 -20.46
N MET A 188 31.67 -20.35 -21.75
CA MET A 188 33.00 -20.54 -22.29
C MET A 188 34.07 -19.81 -21.47
N GLY A 189 34.93 -20.57 -20.77
CA GLY A 189 36.01 -20.03 -19.94
C GLY A 189 35.62 -19.61 -18.52
N SER A 190 34.46 -20.02 -18.00
CA SER A 190 34.15 -19.95 -16.56
C SER A 190 35.28 -20.53 -15.70
N LEU A 191 35.51 -19.98 -14.49
CA LEU A 191 36.47 -20.51 -13.54
C LEU A 191 35.95 -21.73 -12.76
N ALA A 192 34.64 -21.96 -12.70
CA ALA A 192 34.07 -23.05 -11.90
C ALA A 192 34.61 -24.45 -12.26
N PRO A 193 34.84 -24.82 -13.54
CA PRO A 193 35.48 -26.09 -13.92
C PRO A 193 36.95 -26.26 -13.47
N PHE A 194 37.62 -25.20 -13.01
CA PHE A 194 38.98 -25.27 -12.46
C PHE A 194 39.01 -25.56 -10.94
N THR A 195 37.85 -25.65 -10.29
CA THR A 195 37.70 -26.03 -8.87
C THR A 195 38.32 -27.40 -8.63
N ARG A 196 39.33 -27.49 -7.75
CA ARG A 196 40.04 -28.77 -7.53
C ARG A 196 39.13 -29.78 -6.83
N GLN A 197 39.18 -31.03 -7.29
CA GLN A 197 38.32 -32.15 -6.85
C GLN A 197 38.25 -32.33 -5.31
N GLN A 198 39.32 -31.99 -4.58
CA GLN A 198 39.38 -32.04 -3.11
C GLN A 198 38.47 -31.03 -2.38
N PHE A 199 37.93 -30.03 -3.09
CA PHE A 199 36.94 -29.05 -2.59
C PHE A 199 35.52 -29.31 -3.12
N LEU A 200 35.34 -30.34 -3.96
CA LEU A 200 34.02 -30.75 -4.44
C LEU A 200 33.40 -31.74 -3.44
N GLU A 201 32.34 -31.30 -2.76
CA GLU A 201 31.56 -32.14 -1.85
C GLU A 201 30.94 -33.30 -2.65
N HIS A 202 31.26 -34.54 -2.27
CA HIS A 202 30.80 -35.76 -2.94
C HIS A 202 29.39 -36.16 -2.47
N ASP A 203 28.41 -35.26 -2.64
CA ASP A 203 27.01 -35.54 -2.30
C ASP A 203 26.36 -36.41 -3.39
N GLU A 204 26.22 -37.71 -3.09
CA GLU A 204 25.45 -38.64 -3.90
C GLU A 204 23.93 -38.38 -3.77
N ALA A 205 23.31 -37.95 -4.87
CA ALA A 205 21.87 -38.08 -5.13
C ALA A 205 20.88 -37.24 -4.29
N GLU A 206 21.17 -35.96 -4.04
CA GLU A 206 20.09 -34.96 -3.90
C GLU A 206 19.30 -34.88 -5.23
N VAL A 207 18.06 -35.34 -5.24
CA VAL A 207 17.18 -35.32 -6.42
C VAL A 207 16.87 -33.87 -6.81
N GLU A 208 17.06 -33.52 -8.08
CA GLU A 208 16.91 -32.17 -8.67
C GLU A 208 15.51 -31.54 -8.56
N ARG A 209 15.01 -31.30 -7.34
CA ARG A 209 13.81 -30.50 -7.12
C ARG A 209 14.12 -29.04 -7.43
N LEU A 210 13.24 -28.41 -8.20
CA LEU A 210 13.25 -26.97 -8.43
C LEU A 210 12.90 -26.24 -7.11
N ASP A 211 13.88 -25.61 -6.47
CA ASP A 211 13.61 -24.71 -5.34
C ASP A 211 13.24 -23.33 -5.88
N VAL A 212 11.94 -23.13 -5.98
CA VAL A 212 11.31 -21.90 -6.47
C VAL A 212 11.53 -20.67 -5.57
N PHE A 213 12.19 -20.82 -4.41
CA PHE A 213 12.61 -19.73 -3.54
C PHE A 213 14.14 -19.55 -3.45
N GLY A 214 14.96 -20.47 -3.97
CA GLY A 214 16.42 -20.46 -3.79
C GLY A 214 17.09 -19.14 -4.20
N SER A 215 16.69 -18.56 -5.34
CA SER A 215 17.19 -17.26 -5.81
C SER A 215 16.84 -16.09 -4.88
N TRP A 216 15.69 -16.14 -4.22
CA TRP A 216 15.28 -15.15 -3.22
C TRP A 216 15.97 -15.38 -1.87
N GLU A 217 16.20 -16.63 -1.47
CA GLU A 217 16.93 -16.96 -0.24
C GLU A 217 18.41 -16.58 -0.32
N ALA A 218 19.05 -16.80 -1.48
CA ALA A 218 20.39 -16.30 -1.77
C ALA A 218 20.47 -14.77 -1.65
N TRP A 219 19.53 -14.04 -2.27
CA TRP A 219 19.42 -12.59 -2.12
C TRP A 219 19.19 -12.15 -0.66
N ASN A 220 18.33 -12.85 0.09
CA ASN A 220 18.06 -12.60 1.50
C ASN A 220 19.31 -12.79 2.38
N MET A 221 20.14 -13.79 2.09
CA MET A 221 21.43 -13.99 2.76
C MET A 221 22.41 -12.87 2.41
N ILE A 222 22.56 -12.53 1.13
CA ILE A 222 23.46 -11.48 0.64
C ILE A 222 23.15 -10.14 1.31
N ARG A 223 21.90 -9.65 1.21
CA ARG A 223 21.52 -8.37 1.83
C ARG A 223 21.67 -8.37 3.35
N SER A 224 21.45 -9.52 4.01
CA SER A 224 21.60 -9.64 5.47
C SER A 224 23.06 -9.51 5.90
N ILE A 225 23.97 -10.20 5.22
CA ILE A 225 25.42 -10.12 5.50
C ILE A 225 25.95 -8.71 5.20
N CYS A 226 25.52 -8.09 4.10
CA CYS A 226 25.87 -6.70 3.76
C CYS A 226 25.18 -5.64 4.65
N LYS A 227 24.25 -6.02 5.54
CA LYS A 227 23.47 -5.14 6.44
C LYS A 227 22.56 -4.14 5.72
N TYR A 228 21.84 -4.63 4.70
CA TYR A 228 20.78 -3.93 3.96
C TYR A 228 21.21 -2.55 3.39
N PRO A 229 22.39 -2.39 2.76
CA PRO A 229 22.89 -1.09 2.36
C PRO A 229 22.11 -0.55 1.14
N SER A 230 21.70 0.72 1.18
CA SER A 230 20.81 1.34 0.19
C SER A 230 21.35 1.41 -1.26
N ARG A 231 22.65 1.15 -1.46
CA ARG A 231 23.31 1.05 -2.77
C ARG A 231 23.34 -0.36 -3.35
N LEU A 232 22.91 -1.37 -2.59
CA LEU A 232 22.82 -2.76 -3.02
C LEU A 232 21.37 -3.07 -3.39
N CYS A 233 21.15 -3.45 -4.64
CA CYS A 233 19.82 -3.65 -5.22
C CYS A 233 19.80 -4.90 -6.11
N VAL A 234 18.63 -5.24 -6.67
CA VAL A 234 18.45 -6.41 -7.53
C VAL A 234 18.23 -5.98 -8.98
N ALA A 235 18.93 -6.64 -9.91
CA ALA A 235 18.52 -6.75 -11.30
C ALA A 235 17.84 -8.12 -11.48
N LEU A 236 16.58 -8.13 -11.89
CA LEU A 236 15.75 -9.34 -11.85
C LEU A 236 15.42 -9.79 -13.27
N SER A 237 15.90 -10.99 -13.65
CA SER A 237 15.67 -11.56 -14.97
C SER A 237 14.32 -12.26 -15.05
N ILE A 238 13.45 -11.74 -15.91
CA ILE A 238 12.07 -12.20 -16.05
C ILE A 238 12.07 -13.47 -16.91
N PRO A 239 11.65 -14.63 -16.38
CA PRO A 239 11.59 -15.87 -17.14
C PRO A 239 10.46 -15.84 -18.16
N LYS A 240 10.57 -16.67 -19.20
CA LYS A 240 9.56 -16.86 -20.25
C LYS A 240 8.19 -17.31 -19.72
N LEU A 241 8.16 -17.96 -18.55
CA LEU A 241 6.96 -18.33 -17.80
C LEU A 241 7.07 -17.74 -16.40
N LEU A 242 6.19 -16.79 -16.05
CA LEU A 242 6.18 -16.20 -14.70
C LEU A 242 5.92 -17.27 -13.61
N PRO A 243 6.54 -17.11 -12.41
CA PRO A 243 6.34 -18.03 -11.30
C PRO A 243 4.94 -17.86 -10.66
N PRO A 244 4.55 -18.75 -9.75
CA PRO A 244 3.43 -18.53 -8.84
C PRO A 244 3.47 -17.17 -8.13
N VAL A 245 2.28 -16.59 -7.91
CA VAL A 245 2.09 -15.23 -7.33
C VAL A 245 2.88 -14.99 -6.03
N PRO A 246 3.02 -15.94 -5.08
CA PRO A 246 3.82 -15.72 -3.87
C PRO A 246 5.28 -15.34 -4.14
N ILE A 247 5.91 -15.89 -5.17
CA ILE A 247 7.32 -15.58 -5.52
C ILE A 247 7.40 -14.19 -6.19
N GLN A 248 6.40 -13.85 -7.01
CA GLN A 248 6.26 -12.49 -7.55
C GLN A 248 6.09 -11.45 -6.42
N ALA A 249 5.33 -11.81 -5.37
CA ALA A 249 5.07 -10.94 -4.23
C ALA A 249 6.33 -10.75 -3.36
N ARG A 250 7.09 -11.82 -3.09
CA ARG A 250 8.39 -11.73 -2.38
C ARG A 250 9.31 -10.73 -3.09
N TRP A 251 9.57 -10.94 -4.39
CA TRP A 251 10.40 -10.04 -5.20
C TRP A 251 9.86 -8.60 -5.31
N TYR A 252 8.54 -8.39 -5.20
CA TYR A 252 7.94 -7.05 -5.20
C TYR A 252 8.23 -6.24 -3.93
N SER A 253 8.54 -6.90 -2.81
CA SER A 253 9.00 -6.24 -1.58
C SER A 253 10.50 -5.89 -1.58
N GLU A 254 11.26 -6.41 -2.55
CA GLU A 254 12.72 -6.23 -2.63
C GLU A 254 13.10 -4.94 -3.36
N PRO A 255 14.32 -4.40 -3.15
CA PRO A 255 14.83 -3.26 -3.90
C PRO A 255 15.24 -3.67 -5.33
N VAL A 256 14.27 -4.11 -6.13
CA VAL A 256 14.44 -4.38 -7.57
C VAL A 256 14.53 -3.04 -8.30
N ARG A 257 15.65 -2.80 -8.99
CA ARG A 257 15.94 -1.55 -9.68
C ARG A 257 16.11 -1.72 -11.19
N LEU A 258 16.20 -2.95 -11.66
CA LEU A 258 16.26 -3.30 -13.08
C LEU A 258 15.47 -4.59 -13.32
N LEU A 259 14.69 -4.63 -14.39
CA LEU A 259 13.99 -5.81 -14.89
C LEU A 259 14.57 -6.18 -16.26
N THR A 260 15.24 -7.32 -16.36
CA THR A 260 15.83 -7.77 -17.64
C THR A 260 14.83 -8.64 -18.40
N LEU A 261 14.55 -8.26 -19.64
CA LEU A 261 13.53 -8.81 -20.51
C LEU A 261 14.22 -9.36 -21.77
N ASP A 262 14.48 -10.66 -21.78
CA ASP A 262 14.99 -11.32 -22.97
C ASP A 262 13.92 -11.41 -24.07
N LYS A 263 14.37 -11.38 -25.32
CA LYS A 263 13.59 -11.69 -26.53
C LYS A 263 12.69 -12.92 -26.39
N GLN A 264 13.10 -13.97 -25.68
CA GLN A 264 12.29 -15.17 -25.46
C GLN A 264 11.02 -14.96 -24.61
N VAL A 265 10.94 -13.86 -23.84
CA VAL A 265 9.77 -13.48 -23.02
C VAL A 265 8.63 -12.91 -23.89
N PHE A 266 8.95 -12.44 -25.10
CA PHE A 266 7.97 -11.83 -26.01
C PHE A 266 7.33 -12.89 -26.93
N ALA A 267 6.01 -13.03 -26.82
CA ALA A 267 5.23 -13.83 -27.77
C ALA A 267 5.01 -13.04 -29.08
N ARG A 268 4.90 -13.72 -30.23
CA ARG A 268 4.48 -13.06 -31.48
C ARG A 268 2.96 -12.95 -31.53
N ASN A 269 2.45 -11.78 -31.91
CA ASN A 269 1.02 -11.58 -32.18
C ASN A 269 0.65 -12.02 -33.61
N ALA A 270 -0.65 -11.96 -33.96
CA ALA A 270 -1.17 -12.36 -35.28
C ALA A 270 -0.63 -11.53 -36.49
N LYS A 271 0.12 -10.45 -36.24
CA LYS A 271 0.84 -9.65 -37.25
C LYS A 271 2.36 -9.88 -37.21
N GLY A 272 2.85 -10.87 -36.45
CA GLY A 272 4.27 -11.22 -36.32
C GLY A 272 5.08 -10.39 -35.31
N TYR A 273 4.52 -9.28 -34.81
CA TYR A 273 5.19 -8.37 -33.86
C TYR A 273 5.30 -8.98 -32.45
N PRO A 274 6.40 -8.69 -31.71
CA PRO A 274 6.58 -9.10 -30.32
C PRO A 274 5.60 -8.38 -29.39
N VAL A 275 5.03 -9.12 -28.43
CA VAL A 275 4.17 -8.63 -27.36
C VAL A 275 4.41 -9.43 -26.07
N LEU A 276 4.36 -8.77 -24.92
CA LEU A 276 4.30 -9.46 -23.63
C LEU A 276 2.90 -10.08 -23.44
N THR A 277 2.83 -11.25 -22.79
CA THR A 277 1.53 -11.85 -22.41
C THR A 277 0.81 -11.00 -21.35
N ARG A 278 -0.51 -11.17 -21.14
CA ARG A 278 -1.25 -10.37 -20.14
C ARG A 278 -0.67 -10.51 -18.72
N ALA A 279 -0.14 -11.67 -18.36
CA ALA A 279 0.52 -11.88 -17.06
C ALA A 279 1.82 -11.06 -16.94
N HIS A 280 2.67 -11.07 -17.98
CA HIS A 280 3.87 -10.23 -18.04
C HIS A 280 3.55 -8.73 -18.06
N GLN A 281 2.50 -8.31 -18.77
CA GLN A 281 2.01 -6.92 -18.73
C GLN A 281 1.60 -6.53 -17.30
N ALA A 282 0.81 -7.35 -16.61
CA ALA A 282 0.40 -7.09 -15.23
C ALA A 282 1.59 -7.05 -14.26
N PHE A 283 2.57 -7.95 -14.41
CA PHE A 283 3.80 -7.95 -13.61
C PHE A 283 4.62 -6.66 -13.83
N VAL A 284 4.93 -6.32 -15.08
CA VAL A 284 5.66 -5.10 -15.46
C VAL A 284 4.94 -3.83 -14.95
N LEU A 285 3.62 -3.73 -15.16
CA LEU A 285 2.82 -2.59 -14.73
C LEU A 285 2.67 -2.50 -13.19
N ARG A 286 2.73 -3.62 -12.47
CA ARG A 286 2.80 -3.64 -11.00
C ARG A 286 4.13 -3.05 -10.52
N PHE A 287 5.26 -3.53 -11.04
CA PHE A 287 6.57 -2.98 -10.67
C PHE A 287 6.75 -1.50 -11.06
N ALA A 288 6.15 -1.05 -12.17
CA ALA A 288 6.14 0.36 -12.59
C ALA A 288 5.39 1.30 -11.62
N ARG A 289 4.60 0.77 -10.67
CA ARG A 289 3.92 1.55 -9.61
C ARG A 289 4.71 1.65 -8.30
N LEU A 290 5.87 1.01 -8.19
CA LEU A 290 6.77 1.21 -7.06
C LEU A 290 7.26 2.67 -7.03
N ARG A 291 7.43 3.23 -5.83
CA ARG A 291 7.95 4.60 -5.60
C ARG A 291 9.23 4.87 -6.41
N THR A 292 10.09 3.86 -6.47
CA THR A 292 11.35 3.86 -7.21
C THR A 292 11.28 2.77 -8.28
N ALA A 293 10.39 2.97 -9.26
CA ALA A 293 10.15 2.01 -10.35
C ALA A 293 11.46 1.51 -10.98
N PRO A 294 11.59 0.20 -11.26
CA PRO A 294 12.77 -0.35 -11.89
C PRO A 294 12.85 0.11 -13.35
N TRP A 295 14.07 0.15 -13.86
CA TRP A 295 14.33 0.31 -15.28
C TRP A 295 14.13 -1.02 -16.01
N PHE A 296 13.99 -0.97 -17.33
CA PHE A 296 13.86 -2.16 -18.18
C PHE A 296 15.12 -2.32 -19.01
N LEU A 297 15.62 -3.55 -19.14
CA LEU A 297 16.75 -3.86 -20.02
C LEU A 297 16.30 -4.91 -21.04
N LEU A 298 16.38 -4.58 -22.33
CA LEU A 298 16.01 -5.50 -23.40
C LEU A 298 17.22 -6.32 -23.84
N CYS A 299 17.16 -7.64 -23.66
CA CYS A 299 18.26 -8.58 -23.91
C CYS A 299 18.04 -9.40 -25.19
N ASP A 300 19.11 -9.59 -25.98
CA ASP A 300 19.16 -10.31 -27.27
C ASP A 300 18.11 -9.87 -28.33
N VAL A 301 17.53 -8.67 -28.17
CA VAL A 301 16.45 -8.15 -29.02
C VAL A 301 16.87 -7.76 -30.45
N GLY A 302 18.17 -7.86 -30.76
CA GLY A 302 18.80 -7.39 -32.00
C GLY A 302 19.78 -6.24 -31.74
N THR A 303 20.61 -5.90 -32.72
CA THR A 303 21.59 -4.80 -32.63
C THR A 303 20.93 -3.43 -32.68
N ILE A 304 21.60 -2.40 -32.14
CA ILE A 304 21.15 -1.01 -32.25
C ILE A 304 21.27 -0.55 -33.72
N PRO A 305 20.24 0.07 -34.34
CA PRO A 305 20.33 0.57 -35.72
C PRO A 305 21.35 1.70 -35.88
N SER A 306 22.37 1.50 -36.72
CA SER A 306 23.35 2.54 -37.06
C SER A 306 22.76 3.59 -38.01
N THR A 307 22.83 4.88 -37.63
CA THR A 307 22.37 6.01 -38.46
C THR A 307 23.16 6.17 -39.76
N THR A 308 24.36 5.59 -39.84
CA THR A 308 25.26 5.64 -40.99
C THR A 308 24.89 4.67 -42.12
N THR A 309 24.13 3.59 -41.84
CA THR A 309 23.73 2.58 -42.83
C THR A 309 22.27 2.68 -43.28
N ASN A 310 21.88 3.85 -43.80
CA ASN A 310 20.90 3.94 -44.90
C ASN A 310 20.84 5.35 -45.52
N GLY A 311 21.32 5.51 -46.75
CA GLY A 311 21.21 6.75 -47.53
C GLY A 311 19.79 7.12 -48.00
N ASN A 312 18.76 6.49 -47.42
CA ASN A 312 17.35 6.71 -47.70
C ASN A 312 16.63 7.19 -46.44
N MET A 313 16.72 8.48 -46.15
CA MET A 313 15.75 9.13 -45.25
C MET A 313 14.36 9.05 -45.90
N VAL A 314 13.52 8.13 -45.43
CA VAL A 314 12.09 8.09 -45.78
C VAL A 314 11.40 9.25 -45.04
N ASN A 315 11.51 10.44 -45.61
CA ASN A 315 10.64 11.57 -45.29
C ASN A 315 9.18 11.09 -45.41
N PRO A 316 8.32 11.22 -44.37
CA PRO A 316 6.92 10.76 -44.42
C PRO A 316 6.00 11.47 -45.42
N ALA A 317 6.55 12.29 -46.33
CA ALA A 317 5.84 13.22 -47.19
C ALA A 317 5.99 12.95 -48.71
N ALA A 318 6.67 11.87 -49.12
CA ALA A 318 7.03 11.62 -50.53
C ALA A 318 6.73 10.18 -51.01
N ALA A 319 5.53 9.65 -50.73
CA ALA A 319 5.08 8.36 -51.28
C ALA A 319 4.70 8.51 -52.78
N GLY A 320 5.68 8.41 -53.70
CA GLY A 320 5.52 8.97 -55.05
C GLY A 320 6.24 8.34 -56.24
N THR A 321 6.73 7.09 -56.19
CA THR A 321 7.02 6.28 -57.40
C THR A 321 7.10 4.79 -57.08
N SER A 322 6.80 3.94 -58.07
CA SER A 322 6.68 2.48 -57.90
C SER A 322 7.92 1.72 -58.37
N ALA A 323 8.54 0.96 -57.45
CA ALA A 323 9.34 -0.21 -57.77
C ALA A 323 8.67 -1.42 -57.10
N PHE A 324 8.34 -2.46 -57.88
CA PHE A 324 7.79 -3.71 -57.32
C PHE A 324 8.95 -4.64 -56.93
N PRO A 325 8.94 -5.24 -55.72
CA PRO A 325 9.93 -6.24 -55.34
C PRO A 325 9.76 -7.51 -56.16
N THR A 326 10.83 -8.27 -56.33
CA THR A 326 10.82 -9.54 -57.06
C THR A 326 10.09 -10.64 -56.29
N LEU A 327 9.66 -11.69 -57.01
CA LEU A 327 9.03 -12.88 -56.43
C LEU A 327 9.93 -13.64 -55.44
N ALA A 328 11.26 -13.45 -55.50
CA ALA A 328 12.20 -14.03 -54.54
C ALA A 328 12.26 -13.24 -53.22
N GLU A 329 12.25 -11.91 -53.29
CA GLU A 329 12.22 -11.03 -52.11
C GLU A 329 10.88 -11.15 -51.38
N ALA A 330 9.77 -11.22 -52.12
CA ALA A 330 8.42 -11.41 -51.56
C ALA A 330 8.21 -12.77 -50.86
N ALA A 331 9.13 -13.73 -51.02
CA ALA A 331 9.06 -15.06 -50.40
C ALA A 331 9.86 -15.17 -49.08
N GLN A 332 10.77 -14.24 -48.78
CA GLN A 332 11.68 -14.33 -47.63
C GLN A 332 11.11 -13.68 -46.37
N THR A 333 10.11 -14.34 -45.78
CA THR A 333 9.46 -14.00 -44.49
C THR A 333 8.71 -12.65 -44.43
N PRO A 334 7.72 -12.50 -43.53
CA PRO A 334 7.05 -11.22 -43.30
C PRO A 334 7.96 -10.32 -42.42
N ASP A 335 8.94 -9.68 -43.05
CA ASP A 335 9.90 -8.85 -42.34
C ASP A 335 9.23 -7.63 -41.68
N LEU A 336 9.64 -7.31 -40.46
CA LEU A 336 8.98 -6.30 -39.65
C LEU A 336 9.45 -4.91 -40.08
N LYS A 337 8.51 -4.05 -40.51
CA LYS A 337 8.78 -2.64 -40.89
C LYS A 337 9.32 -1.75 -39.76
N ASP A 338 9.51 -2.31 -38.57
CA ASP A 338 9.98 -1.64 -37.37
C ASP A 338 11.29 -2.30 -36.96
N VAL A 339 12.37 -1.51 -36.90
CA VAL A 339 13.73 -1.99 -36.63
C VAL A 339 14.01 -2.23 -35.15
N THR A 340 13.18 -1.71 -34.24
CA THR A 340 13.30 -1.92 -32.79
C THR A 340 11.97 -2.37 -32.17
N PRO A 341 11.33 -3.44 -32.68
CA PRO A 341 9.92 -3.73 -32.42
C PRO A 341 9.62 -4.11 -30.96
N HIS A 342 10.61 -4.63 -30.22
CA HIS A 342 10.52 -4.88 -28.78
C HIS A 342 10.46 -3.58 -27.96
N LEU A 343 11.28 -2.59 -28.33
CA LEU A 343 11.29 -1.27 -27.72
C LEU A 343 10.02 -0.50 -28.07
N SER A 344 9.60 -0.49 -29.34
CA SER A 344 8.33 0.09 -29.79
C SER A 344 7.14 -0.49 -29.03
N TYR A 345 7.14 -1.81 -28.77
CA TYR A 345 6.12 -2.43 -27.92
C TYR A 345 6.17 -1.93 -26.47
N MET A 346 7.36 -1.83 -25.85
CA MET A 346 7.49 -1.34 -24.47
C MET A 346 7.10 0.14 -24.32
N ARG A 347 7.44 0.99 -25.30
CA ARG A 347 6.95 2.39 -25.38
C ARG A 347 5.43 2.45 -25.56
N ASN A 348 4.84 1.52 -26.31
CA ASN A 348 3.38 1.38 -26.45
C ASN A 348 2.70 0.90 -25.15
N LEU A 349 3.38 0.08 -24.35
CA LEU A 349 2.92 -0.35 -23.02
C LEU A 349 2.99 0.81 -22.01
N GLN A 350 4.03 1.64 -22.07
CA GLN A 350 4.18 2.86 -21.25
C GLN A 350 3.00 3.84 -21.42
N THR A 351 2.48 4.03 -22.64
CA THR A 351 1.32 4.91 -22.90
C THR A 351 -0.02 4.29 -22.54
N LYS A 352 -0.05 3.00 -22.17
CA LYS A 352 -1.25 2.24 -21.75
C LYS A 352 -1.27 1.93 -20.26
N GLN A 353 -0.44 2.61 -19.46
CA GLN A 353 -0.43 2.46 -18.01
C GLN A 353 -1.81 2.82 -17.43
N PRO A 354 -2.40 1.98 -16.56
CA PRO A 354 -3.67 2.29 -15.91
C PRO A 354 -3.49 3.47 -14.94
N PRO A 355 -4.46 4.40 -14.86
CA PRO A 355 -4.32 5.61 -14.06
C PRO A 355 -4.12 5.31 -12.57
N GLN A 356 -3.37 6.18 -11.90
CA GLN A 356 -3.21 6.17 -10.44
C GLN A 356 -4.56 6.35 -9.74
N THR A 357 -4.76 5.59 -8.67
CA THR A 357 -5.91 5.74 -7.77
C THR A 357 -5.87 7.07 -7.00
N VAL A 358 -6.93 7.38 -6.26
CA VAL A 358 -6.98 8.58 -5.41
C VAL A 358 -5.90 8.51 -4.32
N ILE A 359 -5.73 7.35 -3.68
CA ILE A 359 -4.73 7.14 -2.63
C ILE A 359 -3.29 7.11 -3.18
N ASP A 360 -3.05 6.55 -4.38
CA ASP A 360 -1.74 6.60 -5.07
C ASP A 360 -1.27 8.05 -5.27
N ARG A 361 -2.19 8.93 -5.72
CA ARG A 361 -1.89 10.32 -6.05
C ARG A 361 -1.78 11.20 -4.80
N PHE A 362 -2.64 11.00 -3.82
CA PHE A 362 -2.59 11.73 -2.55
C PHE A 362 -1.34 11.37 -1.74
N GLY A 363 -0.98 10.09 -1.70
CA GLY A 363 0.22 9.60 -1.02
C GLY A 363 1.50 9.69 -1.85
N ALA A 364 1.51 10.37 -2.99
CA ALA A 364 2.71 10.59 -3.80
C ALA A 364 3.84 11.24 -2.98
N GLY A 365 4.95 10.52 -2.83
CA GLY A 365 6.09 10.92 -1.99
C GLY A 365 6.04 10.36 -0.56
N TYR A 366 4.94 9.77 -0.12
CA TYR A 366 4.77 9.10 1.18
C TYR A 366 4.90 7.57 1.11
N GLN A 367 4.96 6.97 -0.09
CA GLN A 367 5.16 5.54 -0.27
C GLN A 367 6.43 5.05 0.46
N ASP A 368 6.30 4.07 1.34
CA ASP A 368 7.37 3.52 2.18
C ASP A 368 8.18 4.60 2.95
N TYR A 369 7.51 5.66 3.40
CA TYR A 369 8.08 6.71 4.24
C TYR A 369 7.61 6.58 5.70
N LEU A 370 8.58 6.46 6.61
CA LEU A 370 8.34 6.26 8.05
C LEU A 370 7.97 7.59 8.72
N GLN A 371 6.75 7.70 9.24
CA GLN A 371 6.27 8.86 9.98
C GLN A 371 5.95 8.47 11.43
N ALA A 372 6.22 9.36 12.39
CA ALA A 372 5.73 9.16 13.75
C ALA A 372 4.19 9.28 13.77
N PRO A 373 3.46 8.39 14.46
CA PRO A 373 2.03 8.56 14.70
C PRO A 373 1.75 9.90 15.39
N LEU A 374 0.65 10.56 15.03
CA LEU A 374 0.24 11.80 15.67
C LEU A 374 -0.18 11.53 17.11
N GLN A 375 -0.09 12.56 17.95
CA GLN A 375 -0.51 12.51 19.36
C GLN A 375 -1.32 13.77 19.71
N PRO A 376 -2.54 13.95 19.15
CA PRO A 376 -3.29 15.20 19.29
C PRO A 376 -3.71 15.50 20.73
N LEU A 377 -3.77 14.50 21.61
CA LEU A 377 -4.03 14.71 23.04
C LEU A 377 -2.89 15.48 23.71
N SER A 378 -1.65 15.08 23.44
CA SER A 378 -0.43 15.65 24.04
C SER A 378 0.09 16.89 23.31
N VAL A 379 -0.07 16.96 21.98
CA VAL A 379 0.47 18.03 21.12
C VAL A 379 -0.67 18.78 20.44
N ASN A 380 -0.60 20.11 20.42
CA ASN A 380 -1.55 20.93 19.66
C ASN A 380 -1.15 20.92 18.19
N LEU A 381 -1.98 20.31 17.34
CA LEU A 381 -1.71 20.19 15.90
C LEU A 381 -1.66 21.56 15.19
N GLU A 382 -0.87 21.62 14.13
CA GLU A 382 -0.75 22.77 13.23
C GLU A 382 -1.91 22.85 12.24
N SER A 383 -2.14 24.04 11.67
CA SER A 383 -3.22 24.25 10.69
C SER A 383 -3.08 23.37 9.45
N ILE A 384 -1.85 23.09 9.00
CA ILE A 384 -1.60 22.23 7.83
C ILE A 384 -2.01 20.78 8.08
N THR A 385 -1.85 20.26 9.31
CA THR A 385 -2.28 18.91 9.68
C THR A 385 -3.80 18.75 9.56
N TYR A 386 -4.56 19.72 10.08
CA TYR A 386 -6.01 19.75 9.89
C TYR A 386 -6.42 19.89 8.41
N GLU A 387 -5.65 20.64 7.61
CA GLU A 387 -5.91 20.76 6.16
C GLU A 387 -5.67 19.44 5.40
N VAL A 388 -4.69 18.64 5.81
CA VAL A 388 -4.48 17.29 5.26
C VAL A 388 -5.65 16.37 5.62
N PHE A 389 -6.17 16.43 6.85
CA PHE A 389 -7.37 15.69 7.24
C PHE A 389 -8.61 16.13 6.44
N GLU A 390 -8.82 17.44 6.27
CA GLU A 390 -9.98 18.03 5.61
C GLU A 390 -10.02 17.82 4.08
N LYS A 391 -8.94 17.28 3.47
CA LYS A 391 -8.91 16.88 2.06
C LYS A 391 -9.61 15.55 1.77
N ASP A 392 -9.98 14.77 2.78
CA ASP A 392 -10.75 13.53 2.63
C ASP A 392 -12.26 13.81 2.59
N PRO A 393 -12.95 13.68 1.43
CA PRO A 393 -14.38 13.88 1.35
C PRO A 393 -15.20 12.71 1.93
N ILE A 394 -14.64 11.50 1.92
CA ILE A 394 -15.30 10.25 2.29
C ILE A 394 -15.53 10.23 3.80
N LYS A 395 -14.47 10.49 4.59
CA LYS A 395 -14.54 10.53 6.06
C LYS A 395 -15.70 11.42 6.53
N TYR A 396 -15.73 12.69 6.12
CA TYR A 396 -16.74 13.63 6.60
C TYR A 396 -18.15 13.38 6.04
N ALA A 397 -18.28 12.81 4.83
CA ALA A 397 -19.58 12.40 4.30
C ALA A 397 -20.15 11.16 5.04
N TRP A 398 -19.29 10.26 5.52
CA TRP A 398 -19.71 9.12 6.34
C TRP A 398 -20.11 9.55 7.75
N TYR A 399 -19.38 10.48 8.38
CA TYR A 399 -19.82 11.09 9.64
C TYR A 399 -21.16 11.84 9.48
N GLU A 400 -21.36 12.59 8.40
CA GLU A 400 -22.66 13.23 8.08
C GLU A 400 -23.78 12.19 7.96
N ARG A 401 -23.55 11.09 7.24
CA ARG A 401 -24.50 9.97 7.10
C ARG A 401 -24.80 9.28 8.44
N ALA A 402 -23.79 9.07 9.29
CA ALA A 402 -23.95 8.47 10.60
C ALA A 402 -24.79 9.35 11.55
N ILE A 403 -24.52 10.67 11.57
CA ILE A 403 -25.29 11.65 12.35
C ILE A 403 -26.73 11.73 11.82
N ALA A 404 -26.92 11.85 10.50
CA ALA A 404 -28.24 11.90 9.87
C ALA A 404 -29.07 10.63 10.19
N ARG A 405 -28.46 9.44 10.12
CA ARG A 405 -29.12 8.18 10.49
C ARG A 405 -29.46 8.13 11.98
N ALA A 406 -28.58 8.59 12.87
CA ALA A 406 -28.84 8.65 14.30
C ALA A 406 -29.98 9.62 14.67
N LEU A 407 -30.11 10.74 13.95
CA LEU A 407 -31.21 11.71 14.10
C LEU A 407 -32.54 11.17 13.55
N HIS A 408 -32.53 10.47 12.40
CA HIS A 408 -33.72 9.77 11.87
C HIS A 408 -34.20 8.70 12.85
N ASP A 409 -33.29 7.84 13.34
CA ASP A 409 -33.52 6.87 14.41
C ASP A 409 -33.98 7.52 15.73
N TRP A 410 -33.88 8.85 15.90
CA TRP A 410 -34.37 9.57 17.07
C TRP A 410 -35.87 9.88 16.97
N ILE A 411 -36.31 10.44 15.84
CA ILE A 411 -37.74 10.65 15.53
C ILE A 411 -38.46 9.30 15.43
N GLU A 412 -37.93 8.38 14.63
CA GLU A 412 -38.55 7.09 14.29
C GLU A 412 -38.84 6.22 15.54
N GLN A 413 -38.00 6.34 16.57
CA GLN A 413 -38.15 5.62 17.85
C GLN A 413 -38.79 6.48 18.96
N GLY A 414 -39.27 7.68 18.64
CA GLY A 414 -39.95 8.58 19.60
C GLY A 414 -39.12 8.94 20.83
N LYS A 415 -37.78 9.02 20.68
CA LYS A 415 -36.88 9.19 21.82
C LYS A 415 -37.04 10.58 22.46
N PRO A 416 -37.07 10.68 23.79
CA PRO A 416 -37.02 11.97 24.46
C PRO A 416 -35.68 12.68 24.19
N THR A 417 -35.63 13.99 24.42
CA THR A 417 -34.42 14.81 24.30
C THR A 417 -33.93 15.25 25.67
N SER A 418 -32.61 15.37 25.85
CA SER A 418 -32.03 15.86 27.09
C SER A 418 -32.15 17.38 27.25
N ASN A 419 -32.34 18.15 26.17
CA ASN A 419 -32.64 19.57 26.26
C ASN A 419 -34.13 19.77 26.64
N PRO A 420 -34.45 20.61 27.67
CA PRO A 420 -35.84 20.93 28.01
C PRO A 420 -36.64 21.62 26.91
N ASP A 421 -35.98 22.25 25.92
CA ASP A 421 -36.61 22.90 24.77
C ASP A 421 -36.97 21.92 23.62
N GLY A 422 -36.82 20.61 23.82
CA GLY A 422 -37.24 19.58 22.84
C GLY A 422 -36.25 19.31 21.70
N ARG A 423 -35.10 20.00 21.68
CA ARG A 423 -34.04 19.83 20.67
C ARG A 423 -33.03 18.74 21.08
N VAL A 424 -32.54 17.95 20.12
CA VAL A 424 -31.56 16.87 20.39
C VAL A 424 -30.20 17.48 20.72
N VAL A 425 -29.60 17.14 21.87
CA VAL A 425 -28.31 17.69 22.30
C VAL A 425 -27.16 16.98 21.59
N VAL A 426 -26.52 17.65 20.65
CA VAL A 426 -25.39 17.10 19.88
C VAL A 426 -24.09 17.78 20.32
N ALA A 427 -23.09 16.99 20.75
CA ALA A 427 -21.79 17.50 21.17
C ALA A 427 -20.66 16.90 20.34
N VAL A 428 -19.95 17.75 19.58
CA VAL A 428 -18.70 17.37 18.90
C VAL A 428 -17.53 17.61 19.85
N VAL A 429 -16.78 16.56 20.18
CA VAL A 429 -15.60 16.62 21.06
C VAL A 429 -14.32 16.34 20.27
N GLY A 430 -13.34 17.24 20.37
CA GLY A 430 -12.21 17.28 19.43
C GLY A 430 -12.61 17.93 18.11
N ALA A 431 -13.29 19.08 18.16
CA ALA A 431 -13.90 19.71 17.00
C ALA A 431 -12.89 20.22 15.93
N GLY A 432 -11.60 20.36 16.27
CA GLY A 432 -10.56 20.83 15.36
C GLY A 432 -10.90 22.20 14.77
N ARG A 433 -10.85 22.33 13.44
CA ARG A 433 -11.26 23.56 12.72
C ARG A 433 -12.78 23.65 12.49
N GLY A 434 -13.56 22.64 12.89
CA GLY A 434 -15.02 22.59 12.79
C GLY A 434 -15.65 21.85 11.59
N PRO A 435 -14.99 20.92 10.86
CA PRO A 435 -15.65 20.22 9.76
C PRO A 435 -16.83 19.38 10.27
N LEU A 436 -16.64 18.58 11.34
CA LEU A 436 -17.71 17.76 11.94
C LEU A 436 -18.85 18.60 12.51
N VAL A 437 -18.56 19.80 13.05
CA VAL A 437 -19.58 20.75 13.52
C VAL A 437 -20.48 21.17 12.37
N THR A 438 -19.88 21.47 11.21
CA THR A 438 -20.60 21.85 9.99
C THR A 438 -21.40 20.68 9.41
N ARG A 439 -20.83 19.46 9.42
CA ARG A 439 -21.51 18.23 8.99
C ARG A 439 -22.71 17.87 9.87
N ALA A 440 -22.61 18.03 11.20
CA ALA A 440 -23.72 17.80 12.12
C ALA A 440 -24.87 18.80 11.93
N LEU A 441 -24.54 20.09 11.74
CA LEU A 441 -25.54 21.13 11.42
C LEU A 441 -26.24 20.85 10.07
N LYS A 442 -25.51 20.35 9.07
CA LYS A 442 -26.10 19.95 7.78
C LYS A 442 -26.98 18.70 7.93
N ALA A 443 -26.52 17.66 8.61
CA ALA A 443 -27.32 16.46 8.89
C ALA A 443 -28.62 16.77 9.66
N SER A 444 -28.57 17.71 10.61
CA SER A 444 -29.75 18.26 11.30
C SER A 444 -30.74 18.91 10.33
N GLN A 445 -30.25 19.77 9.43
CA GLN A 445 -31.07 20.44 8.43
C GLN A 445 -31.67 19.47 7.39
N ASP A 446 -30.87 18.52 6.90
CA ASP A 446 -31.29 17.55 5.87
C ASP A 446 -32.33 16.53 6.37
N VAL A 447 -32.33 16.22 7.68
CA VAL A 447 -33.30 15.30 8.32
C VAL A 447 -34.48 16.06 8.94
N GLY A 448 -34.39 17.37 9.12
CA GLY A 448 -35.43 18.18 9.76
C GLY A 448 -35.50 18.07 11.30
N VAL A 449 -34.43 17.58 11.94
CA VAL A 449 -34.33 17.53 13.41
C VAL A 449 -33.59 18.76 13.92
N GLU A 450 -34.24 19.59 14.73
CA GLU A 450 -33.54 20.67 15.43
C GLU A 450 -32.61 20.11 16.52
N ILE A 451 -31.35 20.56 16.46
CA ILE A 451 -30.32 20.19 17.44
C ILE A 451 -29.93 21.38 18.33
N ASP A 452 -29.49 21.07 19.54
CA ASP A 452 -28.73 21.99 20.39
C ASP A 452 -27.25 21.63 20.31
N MET A 453 -26.48 22.47 19.60
CA MET A 453 -25.16 22.10 19.10
C MET A 453 -24.05 22.60 20.01
N TRP A 454 -23.18 21.69 20.44
CA TRP A 454 -22.01 21.96 21.27
C TRP A 454 -20.72 21.54 20.55
N ALA A 455 -19.66 22.33 20.67
CA ALA A 455 -18.36 22.03 20.08
C ALA A 455 -17.23 22.29 21.09
N LEU A 456 -16.49 21.22 21.40
CA LEU A 456 -15.37 21.21 22.34
C LEU A 456 -14.04 21.11 21.60
N GLU A 457 -13.09 21.98 21.96
CA GLU A 457 -11.70 21.90 21.51
C GLU A 457 -10.74 22.41 22.60
N LYS A 458 -9.64 21.69 22.83
CA LYS A 458 -8.60 22.08 23.78
C LYS A 458 -7.52 22.96 23.13
N ASN A 459 -7.24 22.73 21.85
CA ASN A 459 -6.21 23.42 21.08
C ASN A 459 -6.60 24.91 20.98
N PRO A 460 -5.85 25.84 21.62
CA PRO A 460 -6.23 27.24 21.67
C PRO A 460 -6.26 27.89 20.29
N ASN A 461 -5.45 27.39 19.35
CA ASN A 461 -5.30 27.95 18.01
C ASN A 461 -6.51 27.56 17.13
N ALA A 462 -6.91 26.28 17.18
CA ALA A 462 -8.09 25.79 16.49
C ALA A 462 -9.38 26.42 17.04
N PHE A 463 -9.47 26.61 18.37
CA PHE A 463 -10.62 27.25 19.01
C PHE A 463 -10.88 28.69 18.53
N VAL A 464 -9.85 29.47 18.20
CA VAL A 464 -10.01 30.82 17.62
C VAL A 464 -10.68 30.76 16.23
N LEU A 465 -10.46 29.71 15.46
CA LEU A 465 -11.13 29.49 14.18
C LEU A 465 -12.59 29.04 14.38
N LEU A 466 -12.88 28.17 15.37
CA LEU A 466 -14.26 27.84 15.77
C LEU A 466 -15.05 29.09 16.18
N GLN A 467 -14.44 30.00 16.93
CA GLN A 467 -15.03 31.30 17.29
C GLN A 467 -15.32 32.19 16.08
N ARG A 468 -14.55 32.08 15.00
CA ARG A 468 -14.81 32.77 13.74
C ARG A 468 -15.97 32.11 12.99
N HIS A 469 -15.92 30.80 12.77
CA HIS A 469 -16.99 30.06 12.09
C HIS A 469 -18.35 30.20 12.78
N ASN A 470 -18.41 30.22 14.11
CA ASN A 470 -19.68 30.45 14.79
C ASN A 470 -20.27 31.84 14.47
N LYS A 471 -19.43 32.87 14.32
CA LYS A 471 -19.87 34.23 13.95
C LYS A 471 -20.19 34.39 12.45
N THR A 472 -19.47 33.71 11.56
CA THR A 472 -19.55 33.93 10.10
C THR A 472 -20.32 32.87 9.33
N THR A 473 -20.50 31.68 9.90
CA THR A 473 -20.88 30.46 9.15
C THR A 473 -22.01 29.69 9.85
N TRP A 474 -22.00 29.61 11.19
CA TRP A 474 -23.04 28.91 11.96
C TRP A 474 -24.08 29.84 12.60
N SER A 475 -23.98 31.16 12.35
CA SER A 475 -24.94 32.19 12.79
C SER A 475 -25.18 32.26 14.30
N GLY A 476 -24.14 32.00 15.10
CA GLY A 476 -24.19 32.00 16.58
C GLY A 476 -24.84 30.77 17.20
N ARG A 477 -25.27 29.78 16.40
CA ARG A 477 -26.07 28.62 16.85
C ARG A 477 -25.27 27.53 17.57
N VAL A 478 -23.95 27.66 17.69
CA VAL A 478 -23.08 26.64 18.32
C VAL A 478 -22.55 27.13 19.67
N ASN A 479 -22.73 26.32 20.71
CA ASN A 479 -22.15 26.52 22.02
C ASN A 479 -20.67 26.08 22.00
N LEU A 480 -19.75 27.04 22.07
CA LEU A 480 -18.30 26.79 21.99
C LEU A 480 -17.66 26.64 23.36
N VAL A 481 -16.96 25.52 23.60
CA VAL A 481 -16.29 25.21 24.86
C VAL A 481 -14.79 24.98 24.63
N LYS A 482 -13.95 25.85 25.19
CA LYS A 482 -12.49 25.65 25.20
C LYS A 482 -12.08 24.81 26.40
N SER A 483 -12.03 23.49 26.25
CA SER A 483 -11.70 22.56 27.33
C SER A 483 -11.12 21.25 26.78
N ASP A 484 -10.36 20.55 27.63
CA ASP A 484 -10.25 19.10 27.50
C ASP A 484 -11.64 18.48 27.78
N MET A 485 -12.07 17.49 27.01
CA MET A 485 -13.38 16.88 27.18
C MET A 485 -13.51 16.12 28.50
N ARG A 486 -12.40 15.59 29.02
CA ARG A 486 -12.32 14.87 30.30
C ARG A 486 -12.48 15.78 31.52
N THR A 487 -12.37 17.10 31.33
CA THR A 487 -12.56 18.10 32.40
C THR A 487 -13.83 18.94 32.24
N TRP A 488 -14.59 18.76 31.15
CA TRP A 488 -15.87 19.44 30.95
C TRP A 488 -16.88 19.05 32.04
N ARG A 489 -17.91 19.89 32.24
CA ARG A 489 -18.96 19.72 33.25
C ARG A 489 -20.36 19.59 32.64
N GLY A 490 -20.43 19.40 31.33
CA GLY A 490 -21.67 19.24 30.58
C GLY A 490 -22.25 20.53 30.00
N PRO A 491 -23.28 20.39 29.17
CA PRO A 491 -24.04 21.50 28.63
C PRO A 491 -24.96 22.11 29.71
N ILE A 492 -25.12 23.42 29.69
CA ILE A 492 -25.79 24.19 30.77
C ILE A 492 -26.79 25.18 30.17
N ARG A 493 -28.02 25.19 30.69
CA ARG A 493 -29.05 26.18 30.35
C ARG A 493 -28.81 27.45 31.15
N ALA A 494 -28.75 28.60 30.47
CA ALA A 494 -28.70 29.91 31.14
C ALA A 494 -30.03 30.19 31.89
N ALA A 495 -29.93 30.78 33.09
CA ALA A 495 -31.05 31.02 34.01
C ALA A 495 -32.26 31.75 33.39
N ASN A 496 -32.02 32.60 32.38
CA ASN A 496 -33.04 33.47 31.77
C ASN A 496 -33.47 33.02 30.36
N ALA A 497 -33.16 31.79 29.93
CA ALA A 497 -33.58 31.29 28.61
C ALA A 497 -35.11 31.07 28.54
N PRO A 498 -35.81 31.58 27.50
CA PRO A 498 -37.27 31.57 27.41
C PRO A 498 -37.85 30.14 27.45
N GLY A 499 -39.10 30.01 27.93
CA GLY A 499 -39.74 28.72 28.18
C GLY A 499 -39.90 27.86 26.92
N PRO A 500 -39.96 26.52 27.06
CA PRO A 500 -39.88 25.58 25.94
C PRO A 500 -41.13 25.64 25.04
N THR A 501 -40.94 26.05 23.79
CA THR A 501 -42.01 26.10 22.78
C THR A 501 -42.28 24.69 22.24
N ARG A 502 -43.28 23.99 22.80
CA ARG A 502 -43.71 22.69 22.28
C ARG A 502 -44.36 22.83 20.89
N ILE A 503 -43.56 22.67 19.84
CA ILE A 503 -44.05 22.45 18.48
C ILE A 503 -44.09 20.93 18.26
N TYR A 504 -45.28 20.34 18.44
CA TYR A 504 -45.58 19.02 17.87
C TYR A 504 -46.19 19.23 16.49
N ASN A 505 -45.74 18.44 15.50
CA ASN A 505 -46.39 18.38 14.20
C ASN A 505 -47.80 17.78 14.36
N THR A 506 -48.82 18.63 14.37
CA THR A 506 -50.16 18.21 13.92
C THR A 506 -50.10 18.10 12.41
N SER A 507 -50.19 16.88 11.88
CA SER A 507 -50.51 16.67 10.47
C SER A 507 -51.83 17.36 10.15
N VAL A 508 -51.81 18.25 9.18
CA VAL A 508 -53.04 18.69 8.50
C VAL A 508 -53.19 17.76 7.31
N ASP A 509 -54.32 17.06 7.23
CA ASP A 509 -54.58 16.12 6.16
C ASP A 509 -54.65 16.83 4.79
N SER A 510 -54.20 16.14 3.76
CA SER A 510 -54.21 16.63 2.38
C SER A 510 -55.30 15.92 1.57
N ASP A 511 -56.33 16.67 1.21
CA ASP A 511 -57.26 16.34 0.12
C ASP A 511 -57.32 17.55 -0.84
N ASP A 512 -57.11 17.26 -2.13
CA ASP A 512 -57.56 17.91 -3.39
C ASP A 512 -57.99 19.41 -3.40
N ASP A 513 -57.71 20.22 -4.44
CA ASP A 513 -57.98 19.90 -5.84
C ASP A 513 -57.24 20.81 -6.87
N ASP A 514 -57.55 20.61 -8.16
CA ASP A 514 -56.75 20.84 -9.38
C ASP A 514 -56.52 22.28 -9.94
N MET A 515 -55.48 22.38 -10.78
CA MET A 515 -55.17 23.33 -11.88
C MET A 515 -55.91 24.68 -12.06
N ASN A 516 -55.17 25.79 -12.24
CA ASN A 516 -54.84 26.32 -13.60
C ASN A 516 -53.87 27.54 -13.68
N ASN A 517 -53.39 27.74 -14.90
CA ASN A 517 -52.27 28.53 -15.46
C ASN A 517 -52.33 30.10 -15.45
N ASP A 518 -51.16 30.71 -15.77
CA ASP A 518 -50.90 31.97 -16.51
C ASP A 518 -51.34 33.35 -15.89
N ASP A 519 -50.57 34.46 -15.85
CA ASP A 519 -49.34 34.87 -16.56
C ASP A 519 -48.81 36.26 -16.09
N ASN A 520 -47.58 36.62 -16.52
CA ASN A 520 -47.00 37.97 -16.79
C ASN A 520 -46.74 39.06 -15.70
N ASP A 521 -45.43 39.34 -15.57
CA ASP A 521 -44.73 40.64 -15.66
C ASP A 521 -44.91 41.83 -14.65
N ASP A 522 -43.89 41.91 -13.79
CA ASP A 522 -42.82 42.93 -13.82
C ASP A 522 -42.90 44.27 -13.03
N ASP A 523 -41.69 44.66 -12.59
CA ASP A 523 -41.13 45.98 -12.33
C ASP A 523 -41.28 46.81 -11.01
N LYS A 524 -40.17 46.76 -10.23
CA LYS A 524 -39.42 47.89 -9.59
C LYS A 524 -39.98 48.74 -8.40
N LYS A 525 -39.08 48.85 -7.41
CA LYS A 525 -38.71 49.99 -6.50
C LYS A 525 -39.21 50.04 -5.03
N LYS A 526 -38.20 50.21 -4.15
CA LYS A 526 -38.04 51.09 -2.95
C LYS A 526 -39.25 51.97 -2.57
N THR A 527 -39.51 52.30 -1.30
CA THR A 527 -38.57 52.96 -0.34
C THR A 527 -38.95 52.72 1.15
N GLU A 528 -38.45 53.55 2.09
CA GLU A 528 -38.29 53.26 3.53
C GLU A 528 -39.42 53.74 4.48
N LYS A 529 -39.42 53.17 5.70
CA LYS A 529 -39.65 53.79 7.04
C LYS A 529 -41.05 54.20 7.55
N ASN A 530 -41.37 53.56 8.68
CA ASN A 530 -41.77 54.12 9.99
C ASN A 530 -43.22 54.51 10.36
N ALA A 531 -43.60 53.95 11.53
CA ALA A 531 -44.29 54.57 12.68
C ALA A 531 -45.83 54.44 12.85
N ASP A 532 -46.16 53.86 14.03
CA ASP A 532 -47.24 54.16 14.99
C ASP A 532 -48.72 54.24 14.57
N GLY A 533 -49.59 53.49 15.30
CA GLY A 533 -51.00 53.88 15.43
C GLY A 533 -52.05 52.86 15.91
N VAL A 534 -52.25 52.76 17.23
CA VAL A 534 -53.57 52.60 17.91
C VAL A 534 -54.54 51.45 17.49
N SER A 535 -54.51 50.38 18.28
CA SER A 535 -55.68 49.75 18.97
C SER A 535 -57.10 49.84 18.37
N THR A 536 -57.70 48.67 18.10
CA THR A 536 -59.05 48.32 18.62
C THR A 536 -59.12 46.86 19.08
N THR A 537 -59.92 46.59 20.11
CA THR A 537 -60.39 45.23 20.46
C THR A 537 -61.85 45.08 20.06
N PRO A 538 -62.36 43.85 19.94
CA PRO A 538 -63.45 43.48 20.84
C PRO A 538 -63.28 42.11 21.51
N LYS A 539 -64.18 41.83 22.46
CA LYS A 539 -64.24 40.61 23.31
C LYS A 539 -65.28 39.58 22.78
N PRO A 540 -65.38 38.36 23.35
CA PRO A 540 -65.77 37.16 22.59
C PRO A 540 -67.25 36.76 22.71
N THR A 541 -67.66 35.82 21.85
CA THR A 541 -68.94 35.09 21.92
C THR A 541 -68.74 33.61 22.30
N PHE A 542 -68.99 33.36 23.57
CA PHE A 542 -69.31 32.10 24.25
C PHE A 542 -70.16 31.08 23.46
N THR A 543 -69.78 29.78 23.49
CA THR A 543 -70.60 28.65 23.97
C THR A 543 -69.76 27.37 24.08
N GLY A 544 -69.90 26.58 25.15
CA GLY A 544 -69.37 25.21 25.26
C GLY A 544 -68.51 24.95 26.50
N SER A 545 -69.02 24.12 27.43
CA SER A 545 -68.32 23.62 28.64
C SER A 545 -69.17 22.49 29.27
N PRO A 546 -68.60 21.60 30.10
CA PRO A 546 -67.36 20.84 29.86
C PRO A 546 -67.56 19.33 30.15
N SER A 547 -66.61 18.49 29.73
CA SER A 547 -66.44 17.14 30.29
C SER A 547 -65.22 17.12 31.22
N LEU A 548 -65.44 16.87 32.51
CA LEU A 548 -64.38 16.69 33.50
C LEU A 548 -63.75 15.29 33.32
N ASP A 549 -62.42 15.23 33.21
CA ASP A 549 -61.56 14.48 34.14
C ASP A 549 -60.13 14.32 33.61
N SER A 550 -59.19 15.15 34.12
CA SER A 550 -57.79 14.78 34.39
C SER A 550 -57.02 15.97 34.99
N THR A 551 -56.73 15.92 36.28
CA THR A 551 -56.09 17.02 37.01
C THR A 551 -54.57 17.03 36.79
N TYR A 552 -54.12 17.79 35.79
CA TYR A 552 -52.74 18.32 35.77
C TYR A 552 -52.75 19.83 35.98
N LEU A 553 -52.13 20.25 37.09
CA LEU A 553 -52.10 21.64 37.53
C LEU A 553 -51.34 22.54 36.55
N LEU A 554 -51.81 23.78 36.42
CA LEU A 554 -51.01 24.90 35.90
C LEU A 554 -49.85 25.20 36.86
N ALA A 555 -48.79 24.40 36.77
CA ALA A 555 -47.50 24.73 37.34
C ALA A 555 -46.86 25.84 36.48
N THR A 556 -47.14 27.09 36.81
CA THR A 556 -46.37 28.24 36.31
C THR A 556 -44.91 28.03 36.69
N THR A 557 -44.07 27.66 35.72
CA THR A 557 -42.67 27.32 35.97
C THR A 557 -41.95 28.54 36.57
N PRO A 558 -41.40 28.47 37.80
CA PRO A 558 -40.61 29.56 38.33
C PRO A 558 -39.37 29.76 37.45
N GLN A 559 -38.99 31.03 37.21
CA GLN A 559 -37.76 31.34 36.50
C GLN A 559 -36.58 30.79 37.31
N SER A 560 -35.89 29.79 36.75
CA SER A 560 -34.78 29.12 37.44
C SER A 560 -33.59 30.06 37.52
N THR A 561 -33.39 30.71 38.66
CA THR A 561 -32.30 31.65 38.90
C THR A 561 -30.92 30.98 38.87
N THR A 562 -30.85 29.65 38.88
CA THR A 562 -29.61 28.87 38.75
C THR A 562 -29.47 28.24 37.36
N PRO A 563 -28.25 28.25 36.77
CA PRO A 563 -27.98 27.54 35.52
C PRO A 563 -28.25 26.03 35.68
N THR A 564 -29.03 25.46 34.78
CA THR A 564 -29.48 24.05 34.90
C THR A 564 -28.68 23.16 33.95
N PRO A 565 -27.88 22.19 34.44
CA PRO A 565 -27.16 21.25 33.58
C PRO A 565 -28.11 20.20 32.98
N TYR A 566 -27.78 19.70 31.80
CA TYR A 566 -28.47 18.58 31.16
C TYR A 566 -27.49 17.59 30.52
N LYS A 567 -27.99 16.49 29.95
CA LYS A 567 -27.18 15.45 29.31
C LYS A 567 -27.01 15.68 27.80
N ILE A 568 -26.04 14.98 27.22
CA ILE A 568 -25.82 14.90 25.77
C ILE A 568 -26.64 13.74 25.20
N ASP A 569 -27.31 13.95 24.08
CA ASP A 569 -28.10 12.94 23.38
C ASP A 569 -27.25 12.19 22.34
N ILE A 570 -26.44 12.92 21.56
CA ILE A 570 -25.49 12.36 20.60
C ILE A 570 -24.11 12.99 20.81
N LEU A 571 -23.14 12.17 21.22
CA LEU A 571 -21.73 12.52 21.29
C LEU A 571 -21.04 12.14 19.97
N VAL A 572 -20.28 13.06 19.39
CA VAL A 572 -19.55 12.85 18.13
C VAL A 572 -18.08 13.17 18.35
N SER A 573 -17.19 12.30 17.89
CA SER A 573 -15.74 12.52 17.95
C SER A 573 -15.05 11.93 16.74
N GLU A 574 -13.84 12.41 16.44
CA GLU A 574 -12.93 11.78 15.49
C GLU A 574 -11.53 11.93 16.10
N LEU A 575 -11.10 10.86 16.76
CA LEU A 575 -9.91 10.75 17.60
C LEU A 575 -9.13 9.46 17.27
N LEU A 576 -9.34 8.93 16.05
CA LEU A 576 -8.85 7.60 15.68
C LEU A 576 -7.50 7.73 14.98
N GLY A 577 -6.50 7.00 15.48
CA GLY A 577 -5.25 6.82 14.75
C GLY A 577 -5.33 5.69 13.73
N SER A 578 -4.25 5.45 13.00
CA SER A 578 -4.09 4.34 12.04
C SER A 578 -4.30 2.93 12.62
N PHE A 579 -4.36 2.79 13.95
CA PHE A 579 -4.66 1.58 14.70
C PHE A 579 -5.92 1.70 15.58
N GLY A 580 -6.76 2.72 15.34
CA GLY A 580 -7.95 3.00 16.15
C GLY A 580 -7.58 3.71 17.45
N ASP A 581 -7.19 2.95 18.48
CA ASP A 581 -6.96 3.45 19.83
C ASP A 581 -5.65 4.25 20.05
N ASN A 582 -4.71 4.21 19.12
CA ASN A 582 -3.34 4.74 19.31
C ASN A 582 -3.23 6.28 19.48
N GLU A 583 -4.35 7.01 19.43
CA GLU A 583 -4.44 8.45 19.73
C GLU A 583 -5.26 8.73 21.01
N LEU A 584 -5.47 7.71 21.85
CA LEU A 584 -6.11 7.74 23.17
C LEU A 584 -7.60 8.11 23.11
N SER A 585 -8.28 7.69 22.05
CA SER A 585 -9.74 7.78 21.91
C SER A 585 -10.51 7.13 23.07
N PRO A 586 -10.14 5.95 23.61
CA PRO A 586 -10.84 5.36 24.76
C PRO A 586 -10.83 6.30 25.96
N GLU A 587 -9.64 6.70 26.43
CA GLU A 587 -9.45 7.54 27.61
C GLU A 587 -10.09 8.93 27.49
N CYS A 588 -10.23 9.44 26.26
CA CYS A 588 -10.93 10.69 25.97
C CYS A 588 -12.45 10.53 26.09
N LEU A 589 -13.01 9.46 25.52
CA LEU A 589 -14.45 9.21 25.49
C LEU A 589 -14.98 8.72 26.85
N ASP A 590 -14.25 7.83 27.52
CA ASP A 590 -14.52 7.39 28.89
C ASP A 590 -14.62 8.58 29.86
N GLY A 591 -13.71 9.56 29.74
CA GLY A 591 -13.71 10.75 30.57
C GLY A 591 -14.89 11.70 30.35
N VAL A 592 -15.51 11.70 29.16
CA VAL A 592 -16.67 12.56 28.83
C VAL A 592 -18.01 11.81 28.90
N GLN A 593 -18.01 10.47 28.91
CA GLN A 593 -19.20 9.61 28.94
C GLN A 593 -20.16 9.93 30.09
N HIS A 594 -19.66 10.39 31.24
CA HIS A 594 -20.50 10.78 32.38
C HIS A 594 -21.49 11.92 32.06
N LEU A 595 -21.31 12.62 30.92
CA LEU A 595 -22.19 13.69 30.41
C LEU A 595 -23.22 13.19 29.37
N LEU A 596 -23.03 11.98 28.82
CA LEU A 596 -23.98 11.34 27.91
C LEU A 596 -25.25 10.90 28.65
N ASN A 597 -26.38 10.81 27.93
CA ASN A 597 -27.62 10.28 28.47
C ASN A 597 -27.51 8.76 28.71
N PRO A 598 -27.68 8.27 29.96
CA PRO A 598 -27.36 6.88 30.32
C PRO A 598 -28.39 5.84 29.84
N ILE A 599 -29.51 6.26 29.21
CA ILE A 599 -30.58 5.36 28.75
C ILE A 599 -30.59 5.24 27.22
N HIS A 600 -30.43 6.35 26.50
CA HIS A 600 -30.60 6.43 25.05
C HIS A 600 -29.54 7.25 24.32
N GLY A 601 -28.49 7.70 25.03
CA GLY A 601 -27.40 8.45 24.45
C GLY A 601 -26.58 7.64 23.44
N ILE A 602 -26.20 8.26 22.33
CA ILE A 602 -25.45 7.65 21.23
C ILE A 602 -24.02 8.22 21.24
N SER A 603 -23.02 7.38 21.01
CA SER A 603 -21.68 7.82 20.59
C SER A 603 -21.46 7.53 19.11
N ILE A 604 -20.74 8.42 18.43
CA ILE A 604 -20.25 8.29 17.06
C ILE A 604 -18.74 8.63 17.08
N PRO A 605 -17.83 7.67 16.90
CA PRO A 605 -18.09 6.25 16.64
C PRO A 605 -18.73 5.50 17.81
N ALA A 606 -19.48 4.45 17.47
CA ALA A 606 -20.08 3.52 18.41
C ALA A 606 -19.12 2.38 18.80
N SER A 607 -18.22 1.99 17.91
CA SER A 607 -17.13 1.05 18.21
C SER A 607 -15.97 1.13 17.20
N TYR A 608 -14.81 0.62 17.59
CA TYR A 608 -13.67 0.41 16.70
C TYR A 608 -12.81 -0.77 17.11
N THR A 609 -12.11 -1.34 16.13
CA THR A 609 -11.40 -2.62 16.23
C THR A 609 -10.03 -2.52 15.54
N ALA A 610 -8.98 -2.78 16.30
CA ALA A 610 -7.61 -2.81 15.81
C ALA A 610 -7.28 -4.17 15.18
N HIS A 611 -6.48 -4.18 14.11
CA HIS A 611 -6.26 -5.34 13.24
C HIS A 611 -4.81 -5.45 12.79
N ILE A 612 -4.21 -6.65 12.75
CA ILE A 612 -2.82 -6.86 12.30
C ILE A 612 -2.63 -8.02 11.33
N THR A 613 -1.50 -8.00 10.59
CA THR A 613 -0.96 -9.13 9.82
C THR A 613 0.58 -9.05 9.69
N PRO A 614 1.33 -10.16 9.65
CA PRO A 614 2.79 -10.13 9.48
C PRO A 614 3.21 -9.86 8.02
N ILE A 615 4.18 -8.97 7.83
CA ILE A 615 4.68 -8.56 6.52
C ILE A 615 6.20 -8.68 6.37
N ALA A 616 6.64 -8.89 5.14
CA ALA A 616 7.99 -8.57 4.71
C ALA A 616 8.01 -7.11 4.21
N ALA A 617 8.97 -6.33 4.72
CA ALA A 617 9.23 -4.95 4.30
C ALA A 617 10.75 -4.66 4.34
N PRO A 618 11.55 -5.27 3.44
CA PRO A 618 13.01 -5.10 3.40
C PRO A 618 13.48 -3.64 3.42
N LYS A 619 12.77 -2.73 2.70
CA LYS A 619 13.06 -1.30 2.70
C LYS A 619 12.87 -0.66 4.09
N LEU A 620 11.70 -0.82 4.70
CA LEU A 620 11.40 -0.21 6.01
C LEU A 620 12.34 -0.72 7.10
N HIS A 621 12.71 -2.01 7.03
CA HIS A 621 13.74 -2.59 7.89
C HIS A 621 15.12 -1.94 7.68
N ALA A 622 15.53 -1.68 6.44
CA ALA A 622 16.79 -0.99 6.14
C ALA A 622 16.80 0.45 6.69
N ASP A 623 15.74 1.21 6.43
CA ASP A 623 15.60 2.60 6.89
C ASP A 623 15.66 2.68 8.43
N ILE A 624 15.00 1.75 9.14
CA ILE A 624 15.07 1.64 10.61
C ILE A 624 16.45 1.20 11.07
N LEU A 625 17.04 0.16 10.48
CA LEU A 625 18.34 -0.39 10.88
C LEU A 625 19.46 0.65 10.78
N HIS A 626 19.42 1.52 9.77
CA HIS A 626 20.37 2.63 9.65
C HIS A 626 19.97 3.83 10.52
N GLY A 627 18.67 4.11 10.66
CA GLY A 627 18.14 5.12 11.59
C GLY A 627 18.40 4.82 13.08
N MET A 628 18.62 3.56 13.45
CA MET A 628 18.96 3.18 14.84
C MET A 628 20.29 3.78 15.34
N GLY A 629 21.15 4.27 14.45
CA GLY A 629 22.35 5.05 14.81
C GLY A 629 22.04 6.42 15.41
N SER A 630 20.86 7.00 15.16
CA SER A 630 20.40 8.26 15.76
C SER A 630 19.27 8.07 16.78
N ASN A 631 18.44 7.02 16.63
CA ASN A 631 17.39 6.65 17.60
C ASN A 631 17.46 5.16 17.97
N PRO A 632 18.08 4.79 19.10
CA PRO A 632 18.18 3.39 19.55
C PRO A 632 16.84 2.65 19.70
N HIS A 633 15.73 3.38 19.89
CA HIS A 633 14.38 2.84 20.06
C HIS A 633 13.57 2.79 18.75
N ALA A 634 14.17 3.09 17.59
CA ALA A 634 13.47 3.01 16.31
C ALA A 634 12.88 1.61 16.02
N GLY A 635 13.61 0.55 16.36
CA GLY A 635 13.12 -0.84 16.27
C GLY A 635 12.04 -1.23 17.31
N GLU A 636 11.61 -0.31 18.17
CA GLU A 636 10.59 -0.51 19.22
C GLU A 636 9.39 0.46 19.06
N THR A 637 9.52 1.43 18.15
CA THR A 637 8.58 2.52 17.88
C THR A 637 7.64 2.15 16.71
N PRO A 638 6.32 2.37 16.81
CA PRO A 638 5.42 2.22 15.67
C PRO A 638 5.48 3.42 14.71
N TYR A 639 5.24 3.20 13.42
CA TYR A 639 5.28 4.23 12.38
C TYR A 639 4.02 4.24 11.52
N VAL A 640 3.52 5.41 11.12
CA VAL A 640 2.49 5.54 10.07
C VAL A 640 3.19 5.50 8.70
N VAL A 641 2.78 4.59 7.82
CA VAL A 641 3.46 4.30 6.55
C VAL A 641 2.44 4.00 5.46
N MET A 642 2.54 4.69 4.32
CA MET A 642 1.88 4.25 3.10
C MET A 642 2.68 3.08 2.51
N PHE A 643 2.33 1.84 2.85
CA PHE A 643 3.01 0.66 2.29
C PHE A 643 2.93 0.63 0.76
N ASN A 644 4.06 0.40 0.09
CA ASN A 644 4.12 0.10 -1.34
C ASN A 644 4.97 -1.16 -1.60
N ALA A 645 6.26 -1.14 -1.27
CA ALA A 645 7.17 -2.28 -1.45
C ALA A 645 7.08 -3.29 -0.27
N ILE A 646 5.92 -3.94 -0.11
CA ILE A 646 5.69 -4.97 0.92
C ILE A 646 5.15 -6.29 0.34
N ASP A 647 5.23 -7.34 1.16
CA ASP A 647 4.60 -8.63 0.90
C ASP A 647 3.91 -9.18 2.17
N TYR A 648 2.72 -9.75 2.01
CA TYR A 648 1.93 -10.33 3.11
C TYR A 648 2.37 -11.78 3.34
N LEU A 649 2.93 -12.06 4.52
CA LEU A 649 3.46 -13.40 4.81
C LEU A 649 2.36 -14.42 5.08
N SER A 650 1.27 -13.98 5.70
CA SER A 650 0.09 -14.79 5.98
C SER A 650 -0.99 -14.47 4.96
N THR A 651 -1.32 -15.44 4.10
CA THR A 651 -2.30 -15.29 3.02
C THR A 651 -3.22 -16.50 2.92
N ARG A 652 -4.40 -16.29 2.36
CA ARG A 652 -5.42 -17.30 2.05
C ARG A 652 -5.70 -17.28 0.53
N PRO A 653 -6.05 -18.41 -0.10
CA PRO A 653 -6.58 -18.39 -1.46
C PRO A 653 -7.82 -17.48 -1.48
N ALA A 654 -7.93 -16.57 -2.45
CA ALA A 654 -9.22 -15.93 -2.70
C ALA A 654 -10.18 -17.02 -3.18
N ALA A 655 -11.34 -17.14 -2.54
CA ALA A 655 -12.35 -18.11 -2.96
C ALA A 655 -12.82 -17.76 -4.37
N ALA A 656 -12.84 -18.73 -5.28
CA ALA A 656 -13.46 -18.54 -6.58
C ALA A 656 -14.95 -18.25 -6.37
N GLU A 657 -15.48 -17.18 -6.98
CA GLU A 657 -16.88 -16.79 -6.84
C GLU A 657 -17.81 -17.82 -7.52
N GLY A 658 -18.20 -18.84 -6.75
CA GLY A 658 -19.19 -19.85 -7.10
C GLY A 658 -20.28 -19.87 -6.01
N GLY A 659 -21.50 -19.53 -6.39
CA GLY A 659 -22.55 -19.19 -5.42
C GLY A 659 -23.08 -20.39 -4.61
N ALA A 660 -23.04 -20.26 -3.28
CA ALA A 660 -23.86 -21.06 -2.36
C ALA A 660 -24.44 -20.14 -1.27
N ARG A 661 -25.74 -19.83 -1.35
CA ARG A 661 -26.45 -19.14 -0.26
C ARG A 661 -26.70 -20.13 0.88
N GLY A 662 -26.04 -19.88 2.01
CA GLY A 662 -26.50 -20.19 3.37
C GLY A 662 -26.91 -21.63 3.70
N MET A 663 -26.10 -22.28 4.53
CA MET A 663 -26.59 -23.00 5.71
C MET A 663 -25.45 -23.07 6.74
N SER A 664 -25.75 -22.83 8.01
CA SER A 664 -24.82 -23.11 9.11
C SER A 664 -24.98 -24.57 9.55
N ALA A 665 -23.88 -25.22 9.88
CA ALA A 665 -23.89 -26.54 10.51
C ALA A 665 -22.74 -26.66 11.52
N ILE A 666 -23.07 -27.05 12.74
CA ILE A 666 -22.12 -27.42 13.79
C ILE A 666 -21.96 -28.93 13.73
N GLY A 667 -20.74 -29.44 13.91
CA GLY A 667 -20.54 -30.66 14.68
C GLY A 667 -19.88 -31.86 14.00
N THR A 668 -18.82 -32.33 14.68
CA THR A 668 -18.41 -33.73 14.85
C THR A 668 -17.78 -34.52 13.69
N VAL A 669 -16.95 -35.49 14.10
CA VAL A 669 -16.07 -36.32 13.28
C VAL A 669 -16.59 -37.75 13.24
N GLN A 670 -16.56 -38.40 12.07
CA GLN A 670 -16.44 -39.86 11.95
C GLN A 670 -15.81 -40.28 10.61
N GLY A 671 -15.37 -41.53 10.51
CA GLY A 671 -14.46 -42.03 9.47
C GLY A 671 -15.12 -42.57 8.18
N PRO A 672 -14.30 -43.00 7.20
CA PRO A 672 -14.74 -43.34 5.83
C PRO A 672 -15.07 -44.81 5.60
N PRO A 673 -15.84 -45.11 4.54
CA PRO A 673 -15.61 -46.27 3.69
C PRO A 673 -15.42 -45.92 2.19
N THR A 674 -15.12 -46.92 1.37
CA THR A 674 -14.62 -46.85 -0.02
C THR A 674 -15.70 -47.03 -1.12
N PRO A 675 -15.40 -46.79 -2.43
CA PRO A 675 -16.42 -46.54 -3.47
C PRO A 675 -16.59 -47.63 -4.56
N SER A 676 -17.81 -47.75 -5.09
CA SER A 676 -18.23 -48.29 -6.41
C SER A 676 -19.79 -48.20 -6.53
N ASP A 677 -20.48 -48.22 -7.69
CA ASP A 677 -20.05 -48.32 -9.10
C ASP A 677 -21.07 -47.74 -10.12
N MET A 678 -20.60 -47.56 -11.37
CA MET A 678 -21.28 -47.53 -12.69
C MET A 678 -22.77 -47.14 -12.89
N ALA A 679 -22.97 -45.98 -13.56
CA ALA A 679 -23.64 -45.77 -14.86
C ALA A 679 -25.04 -46.36 -15.24
N ALA A 680 -25.93 -45.49 -15.75
CA ALA A 680 -26.82 -45.73 -16.91
C ALA A 680 -27.41 -44.44 -17.53
N SER A 681 -27.67 -44.45 -18.84
CA SER A 681 -28.41 -43.46 -19.66
C SER A 681 -29.07 -44.23 -20.83
N PRO A 682 -29.66 -43.63 -21.90
CA PRO A 682 -30.37 -42.33 -22.08
C PRO A 682 -31.78 -42.52 -22.72
N VAL A 683 -32.60 -41.46 -22.84
CA VAL A 683 -33.72 -41.41 -23.82
C VAL A 683 -33.91 -39.98 -24.39
N SER A 684 -34.21 -39.87 -25.69
CA SER A 684 -34.78 -38.71 -26.41
C SER A 684 -35.67 -39.24 -27.54
N PRO A 685 -36.64 -38.49 -28.09
CA PRO A 685 -36.43 -37.89 -29.43
C PRO A 685 -37.30 -36.64 -29.80
N SER A 686 -37.04 -36.08 -31.01
CA SER A 686 -37.96 -35.38 -31.95
C SER A 686 -38.82 -34.19 -31.46
N GLU A 687 -38.67 -32.94 -31.94
CA GLU A 687 -38.80 -32.35 -33.31
C GLU A 687 -40.22 -31.91 -33.71
N THR A 688 -40.43 -30.60 -33.99
CA THR A 688 -41.05 -30.02 -35.22
C THR A 688 -41.18 -28.47 -35.14
N THR A 689 -41.40 -27.81 -36.29
CA THR A 689 -41.51 -26.34 -36.53
C THR A 689 -42.68 -26.08 -37.53
N PRO A 690 -42.95 -24.91 -38.20
CA PRO A 690 -42.33 -23.57 -38.17
C PRO A 690 -43.33 -22.35 -38.24
N THR A 691 -42.81 -21.14 -38.55
CA THR A 691 -43.52 -19.91 -39.08
C THR A 691 -44.56 -19.22 -38.15
N THR A 692 -44.77 -17.89 -38.08
CA THR A 692 -44.32 -16.65 -38.81
C THR A 692 -44.56 -15.42 -37.88
N ALA A 693 -44.22 -14.13 -38.09
CA ALA A 693 -43.57 -13.33 -39.15
C ALA A 693 -42.91 -12.04 -38.53
N THR A 694 -42.75 -10.95 -39.30
CA THR A 694 -42.32 -9.57 -38.91
C THR A 694 -43.16 -8.53 -39.71
N PRO A 695 -43.19 -7.18 -39.47
CA PRO A 695 -42.01 -6.28 -39.65
C PRO A 695 -41.97 -4.89 -38.91
N TYR A 696 -40.77 -4.27 -38.91
CA TYR A 696 -40.45 -2.82 -38.64
C TYR A 696 -40.82 -2.20 -37.27
N SER A 697 -40.18 -1.12 -36.77
CA SER A 697 -39.08 -0.26 -37.28
C SER A 697 -38.05 0.12 -36.18
N LYS A 698 -36.93 0.75 -36.57
CA LYS A 698 -35.73 0.98 -35.73
C LYS A 698 -35.79 2.26 -34.87
N ALA A 699 -35.11 2.20 -33.72
CA ALA A 699 -34.27 3.30 -33.23
C ALA A 699 -32.87 2.73 -32.88
N HIS A 700 -31.82 3.55 -32.88
CA HIS A 700 -30.44 3.11 -32.61
C HIS A 700 -29.77 4.04 -31.59
N THR A 701 -29.28 3.45 -30.49
CA THR A 701 -28.32 4.10 -29.60
C THR A 701 -27.12 3.16 -29.44
N ARG A 702 -25.97 3.54 -29.98
CA ARG A 702 -24.73 2.76 -29.86
C ARG A 702 -24.16 2.90 -28.45
N GLN A 703 -24.50 1.99 -27.55
CA GLN A 703 -23.62 1.72 -26.41
C GLN A 703 -22.35 1.01 -26.92
N SER A 704 -21.20 1.58 -26.62
CA SER A 704 -19.91 0.92 -26.83
C SER A 704 -19.79 -0.25 -25.86
N GLN A 705 -19.67 -1.47 -26.39
CA GLN A 705 -19.32 -2.64 -25.58
C GLN A 705 -17.89 -2.44 -25.03
N GLN A 706 -17.78 -1.95 -23.80
CA GLN A 706 -16.56 -2.08 -23.03
C GLN A 706 -16.33 -3.58 -22.80
N SER A 707 -15.28 -4.13 -23.40
CA SER A 707 -14.90 -5.52 -23.19
C SER A 707 -14.42 -5.69 -21.75
N VAL A 708 -15.26 -6.29 -20.92
CA VAL A 708 -14.90 -6.66 -19.54
C VAL A 708 -13.60 -7.49 -19.60
N PRO A 709 -12.52 -7.09 -18.89
CA PRO A 709 -11.31 -7.87 -18.88
C PRO A 709 -11.59 -9.23 -18.22
N PRO A 710 -11.22 -10.36 -18.85
CA PRO A 710 -11.37 -11.67 -18.21
C PRO A 710 -10.46 -11.74 -16.97
N PRO A 711 -10.85 -12.51 -15.94
CA PRO A 711 -10.24 -12.43 -14.62
C PRO A 711 -8.73 -12.69 -14.65
N THR A 712 -7.99 -11.79 -14.02
CA THR A 712 -6.64 -12.08 -13.52
C THR A 712 -6.69 -13.28 -12.58
N PRO A 713 -5.64 -14.11 -12.51
CA PRO A 713 -5.58 -15.18 -11.52
C PRO A 713 -5.75 -14.58 -10.11
N PRO A 714 -6.53 -15.22 -9.22
CA PRO A 714 -6.85 -14.66 -7.92
C PRO A 714 -5.58 -14.40 -7.09
N THR A 715 -5.31 -13.13 -6.81
CA THR A 715 -4.27 -12.73 -5.85
C THR A 715 -4.63 -13.33 -4.47
N PRO A 716 -3.69 -13.99 -3.77
CA PRO A 716 -3.94 -14.43 -2.40
C PRO A 716 -4.31 -13.24 -1.51
N LEU A 717 -5.44 -13.34 -0.81
CA LEU A 717 -5.85 -12.29 0.14
C LEU A 717 -5.00 -12.41 1.41
N PRO A 718 -4.64 -11.30 2.06
CA PRO A 718 -3.97 -11.36 3.36
C PRO A 718 -4.88 -12.04 4.41
N VAL A 719 -4.25 -12.59 5.45
CA VAL A 719 -4.94 -12.99 6.67
C VAL A 719 -4.71 -11.89 7.69
N ILE A 720 -5.71 -11.02 7.83
CA ILE A 720 -5.72 -9.92 8.80
C ILE A 720 -6.63 -10.33 9.96
N GLN A 721 -6.14 -10.21 11.20
CA GLN A 721 -6.84 -10.64 12.41
C GLN A 721 -7.02 -9.48 13.38
N GLN A 722 -8.18 -9.39 14.00
CA GLN A 722 -8.49 -8.41 15.04
C GLN A 722 -7.65 -8.66 16.30
N THR A 723 -7.01 -7.63 16.85
CA THR A 723 -6.30 -7.71 18.14
C THR A 723 -7.23 -7.46 19.32
N TRP A 724 -7.98 -6.35 19.28
CA TRP A 724 -8.88 -5.92 20.34
C TRP A 724 -9.92 -4.91 19.83
N ALA A 725 -10.88 -4.58 20.71
CA ALA A 725 -12.02 -3.72 20.42
C ALA A 725 -12.28 -2.73 21.55
N PHE A 726 -12.91 -1.61 21.19
CA PHE A 726 -13.50 -0.64 22.12
C PHE A 726 -14.92 -0.27 21.64
N GLN A 727 -15.81 0.03 22.58
CA GLN A 727 -17.21 0.38 22.33
C GLN A 727 -17.58 1.61 23.16
N HIS A 728 -18.37 2.51 22.56
CA HIS A 728 -18.78 3.78 23.16
C HIS A 728 -20.31 3.96 23.03
N PRO A 729 -21.03 4.31 24.11
CA PRO A 729 -20.55 4.34 25.49
C PRO A 729 -20.06 2.99 25.99
N ASN A 730 -18.98 3.03 26.78
CA ASN A 730 -18.32 1.91 27.43
C ASN A 730 -19.19 1.35 28.57
N PRO A 731 -19.75 0.13 28.44
CA PRO A 731 -20.68 -0.43 29.42
C PRO A 731 -20.01 -0.90 30.72
N ALA A 732 -18.67 -0.92 30.79
CA ALA A 732 -17.93 -1.30 31.99
C ALA A 732 -17.76 -0.15 32.99
N LEU A 733 -17.99 1.10 32.57
CA LEU A 733 -17.92 2.26 33.45
C LEU A 733 -19.22 2.41 34.27
N PRO A 734 -19.13 2.77 35.56
CA PRO A 734 -20.32 3.04 36.36
C PRO A 734 -21.05 4.27 35.81
N ASN A 735 -22.36 4.16 35.61
CA ASN A 735 -23.23 5.30 35.39
C ASN A 735 -23.23 6.19 36.64
N LEU A 736 -22.37 7.21 36.66
CA LEU A 736 -22.25 8.19 37.74
C LEU A 736 -23.53 9.03 37.85
N THR A 737 -24.50 8.51 38.59
CA THR A 737 -25.67 9.26 39.05
C THR A 737 -25.20 10.35 40.03
N PRO A 738 -25.67 11.61 39.90
CA PRO A 738 -25.25 12.69 40.78
C PRO A 738 -25.95 12.59 42.15
N SER A 739 -25.52 11.62 42.97
CA SER A 739 -26.01 11.42 44.33
C SER A 739 -25.34 12.39 45.31
N THR A 740 -26.06 13.44 45.67
CA THR A 740 -25.90 14.22 46.91
C THR A 740 -24.59 15.00 47.09
N ILE A 741 -24.70 16.34 47.12
CA ILE A 741 -23.65 17.22 47.64
C ILE A 741 -23.51 16.96 49.15
N GLY A 742 -22.54 16.16 49.58
CA GLY A 742 -22.46 15.70 50.97
C GLY A 742 -21.18 14.94 51.37
N THR A 743 -20.08 15.67 51.52
CA THR A 743 -18.99 15.39 52.50
C THR A 743 -18.50 13.94 52.71
N THR A 744 -17.71 13.40 51.78
CA THR A 744 -16.41 12.77 52.08
C THR A 744 -15.60 12.59 50.78
N THR A 745 -14.37 13.11 50.74
CA THR A 745 -13.52 13.06 49.54
C THR A 745 -12.66 11.79 49.48
N THR A 746 -13.23 10.73 48.91
CA THR A 746 -12.45 9.71 48.20
C THR A 746 -13.03 9.59 46.79
N GLU A 747 -12.55 10.46 45.89
CA GLU A 747 -12.67 10.22 44.44
C GLU A 747 -12.19 8.79 44.16
N PRO A 748 -13.01 7.90 43.58
CA PRO A 748 -12.52 6.59 43.19
C PRO A 748 -11.47 6.81 42.10
N SER A 749 -10.25 6.34 42.32
CA SER A 749 -9.19 6.40 41.30
C SER A 749 -9.57 5.49 40.14
N LEU A 750 -10.24 6.09 39.14
CA LEU A 750 -10.56 5.47 37.86
C LEU A 750 -9.25 5.20 37.11
N THR A 751 -8.60 4.08 37.47
CA THR A 751 -7.40 3.62 36.77
C THR A 751 -7.79 3.21 35.35
N ASN A 752 -7.02 3.64 34.36
CA ASN A 752 -7.22 3.25 32.95
C ASN A 752 -6.86 1.77 32.67
N SER A 753 -6.64 0.97 33.72
CA SER A 753 -6.41 -0.48 33.64
C SER A 753 -7.54 -1.22 32.92
N HIS A 754 -8.78 -0.70 32.97
CA HIS A 754 -9.93 -1.22 32.25
C HIS A 754 -9.82 -1.09 30.72
N ASN A 755 -8.92 -0.23 30.21
CA ASN A 755 -8.60 -0.11 28.78
C ASN A 755 -7.36 -0.89 28.35
N ALA A 756 -6.60 -1.47 29.29
CA ALA A 756 -5.49 -2.36 28.94
C ALA A 756 -6.00 -3.58 28.14
N ARG A 757 -5.26 -3.97 27.11
CA ARG A 757 -5.58 -5.11 26.23
C ARG A 757 -4.35 -6.00 26.08
N SER A 758 -4.60 -7.28 25.86
CA SER A 758 -3.60 -8.28 25.47
C SER A 758 -4.26 -9.31 24.57
N CYS A 759 -3.55 -9.77 23.54
CA CYS A 759 -4.04 -10.75 22.58
C CYS A 759 -2.91 -11.69 22.14
N GLN A 760 -3.25 -12.94 21.84
CA GLN A 760 -2.35 -13.88 21.18
C GLN A 760 -3.00 -14.29 19.86
N LEU A 761 -2.30 -14.05 18.74
CA LEU A 761 -2.78 -14.32 17.39
C LEU A 761 -1.80 -15.25 16.67
N THR A 762 -2.34 -16.12 15.81
CA THR A 762 -1.56 -17.14 15.09
C THR A 762 -1.81 -17.01 13.60
N PHE A 763 -0.75 -16.79 12.83
CA PHE A 763 -0.82 -16.50 11.40
C PHE A 763 -0.26 -17.66 10.57
N PRO A 764 -1.06 -18.31 9.70
CA PRO A 764 -0.57 -19.36 8.81
C PRO A 764 0.28 -18.75 7.69
N ILE A 765 1.59 -19.02 7.71
CA ILE A 765 2.55 -18.59 6.68
C ILE A 765 2.84 -19.81 5.77
N PRO A 766 2.24 -19.91 4.56
CA PRO A 766 2.34 -21.10 3.71
C PRO A 766 3.64 -21.22 2.91
N HIS A 767 4.46 -20.16 2.89
CA HIS A 767 5.66 -20.06 2.05
C HIS A 767 6.82 -19.44 2.82
N ARG A 768 8.06 -19.88 2.55
CA ARG A 768 9.28 -19.38 3.19
C ARG A 768 9.37 -17.85 3.08
N GLY A 769 9.97 -17.19 4.08
CA GLY A 769 10.02 -15.72 4.12
C GLY A 769 10.67 -15.16 5.38
N ALA A 770 10.90 -13.85 5.38
CA ALA A 770 11.44 -13.10 6.52
C ALA A 770 10.41 -12.05 6.96
N CYS A 771 9.98 -12.10 8.22
CA CYS A 771 9.11 -11.07 8.80
C CYS A 771 9.95 -9.93 9.35
N HIS A 772 9.65 -8.72 8.89
CA HIS A 772 10.30 -7.47 9.29
C HIS A 772 9.45 -6.66 10.27
N GLY A 773 8.14 -6.91 10.29
CA GLY A 773 7.19 -6.22 11.17
C GLY A 773 5.75 -6.67 10.96
N LEU A 774 4.85 -6.05 11.72
CA LEU A 774 3.41 -6.27 11.63
C LEU A 774 2.79 -5.02 10.99
N ALA A 775 2.03 -5.21 9.91
CA ALA A 775 1.13 -4.18 9.41
C ALA A 775 -0.09 -4.11 10.33
N GLY A 776 -0.53 -2.89 10.65
CA GLY A 776 -1.68 -2.61 11.49
C GLY A 776 -2.68 -1.68 10.81
N TYR A 777 -3.96 -1.93 11.08
CA TYR A 777 -5.12 -1.26 10.51
C TYR A 777 -6.20 -1.12 11.58
N PHE A 778 -7.28 -0.42 11.26
CA PHE A 778 -8.51 -0.41 12.05
C PHE A 778 -9.78 -0.46 11.20
N GLU A 779 -10.87 -0.91 11.83
CA GLU A 779 -12.23 -0.69 11.35
C GLU A 779 -13.04 0.03 12.44
N THR A 780 -14.08 0.78 12.06
CA THR A 780 -14.97 1.46 13.00
C THR A 780 -16.41 1.47 12.52
N VAL A 781 -17.34 1.23 13.44
CA VAL A 781 -18.76 1.47 13.25
C VAL A 781 -19.06 2.88 13.74
N LEU A 782 -19.34 3.80 12.81
CA LEU A 782 -19.72 5.17 13.16
C LEU A 782 -21.12 5.17 13.78
N TYR A 783 -22.07 4.58 13.05
CA TYR A 783 -23.42 4.27 13.53
C TYR A 783 -23.94 3.04 12.77
N LYS A 784 -25.14 2.53 13.12
CA LYS A 784 -25.76 1.35 12.49
C LYS A 784 -25.69 1.40 10.95
N GLY A 785 -24.95 0.48 10.34
CA GLY A 785 -24.80 0.38 8.88
C GLY A 785 -23.95 1.49 8.23
N VAL A 786 -23.18 2.26 9.01
CA VAL A 786 -22.23 3.26 8.51
C VAL A 786 -20.87 3.00 9.16
N GLU A 787 -19.92 2.49 8.38
CA GLU A 787 -18.61 2.03 8.84
C GLU A 787 -17.48 2.71 8.05
N LEU A 788 -16.29 2.81 8.65
CA LEU A 788 -15.04 3.13 7.95
C LEU A 788 -14.02 2.01 8.19
N SER A 789 -13.12 1.78 7.23
CA SER A 789 -12.08 0.77 7.31
C SER A 789 -10.79 1.21 6.64
N THR A 790 -9.66 0.90 7.28
CA THR A 790 -8.32 0.92 6.64
C THR A 790 -7.80 -0.49 6.34
N ASN A 791 -8.53 -1.53 6.73
CA ASN A 791 -8.21 -2.92 6.44
C ASN A 791 -8.40 -3.20 4.93
N PRO A 792 -7.36 -3.59 4.17
CA PRO A 792 -7.45 -3.76 2.72
C PRO A 792 -8.43 -4.87 2.27
N ASP A 793 -8.80 -5.81 3.15
CA ASP A 793 -9.84 -6.81 2.85
C ASP A 793 -11.27 -6.23 2.86
N THR A 794 -11.49 -5.03 3.41
CA THR A 794 -12.83 -4.43 3.60
C THR A 794 -12.92 -2.94 3.23
N MET A 795 -11.80 -2.24 3.02
CA MET A 795 -11.73 -0.80 2.76
C MET A 795 -12.58 -0.39 1.55
N ASP A 796 -12.49 -1.09 0.42
CA ASP A 796 -13.26 -0.77 -0.79
C ASP A 796 -14.78 -0.99 -0.59
N GLN A 797 -15.18 -1.88 0.33
CA GLN A 797 -16.60 -2.11 0.64
C GLN A 797 -17.15 -1.08 1.63
N LYS A 798 -16.37 -0.67 2.63
CA LYS A 798 -16.83 0.19 3.74
C LYS A 798 -16.59 1.67 3.47
N SER A 799 -15.49 2.02 2.82
CA SER A 799 -15.00 3.40 2.67
C SER A 799 -14.10 3.57 1.44
N GLU A 800 -14.62 3.21 0.26
CA GLU A 800 -13.95 3.37 -1.04
C GLU A 800 -13.37 4.79 -1.22
N GLY A 801 -12.10 4.89 -1.61
CA GLY A 801 -11.46 6.17 -1.92
C GLY A 801 -11.11 7.05 -0.71
N MET A 802 -11.26 6.56 0.52
CA MET A 802 -10.80 7.24 1.74
C MET A 802 -9.27 7.39 1.76
N ILE A 803 -8.77 8.49 2.33
CA ILE A 803 -7.34 8.88 2.30
C ILE A 803 -6.79 9.41 3.64
N SER A 804 -7.64 9.59 4.66
CA SER A 804 -7.28 10.19 5.95
C SER A 804 -6.19 9.46 6.73
N TRP A 805 -6.04 8.15 6.53
CA TRP A 805 -5.14 7.29 7.29
C TRP A 805 -4.34 6.38 6.36
N PHE A 806 -3.01 6.43 6.47
CA PHE A 806 -2.17 5.32 6.05
C PHE A 806 -2.10 4.27 7.16
N PRO A 807 -1.82 2.99 6.84
CA PRO A 807 -1.59 1.95 7.83
C PRO A 807 -0.48 2.28 8.85
N ILE A 808 -0.48 1.57 9.97
CA ILE A 808 0.61 1.59 10.94
C ILE A 808 1.56 0.39 10.72
N PHE A 809 2.83 0.54 11.06
CA PHE A 809 3.86 -0.47 11.01
C PHE A 809 4.47 -0.65 12.39
N PHE A 810 4.46 -1.88 12.92
CA PHE A 810 5.16 -2.26 14.14
C PHE A 810 6.41 -3.06 13.77
N PRO A 811 7.62 -2.48 13.90
CA PRO A 811 8.87 -3.18 13.58
C PRO A 811 9.12 -4.37 14.51
N LEU A 812 9.82 -5.39 14.03
CA LEU A 812 10.41 -6.43 14.88
C LEU A 812 11.88 -6.13 15.15
N LYS A 813 12.25 -6.01 16.42
CA LYS A 813 13.65 -5.82 16.86
C LYS A 813 14.46 -7.09 16.61
N VAL A 814 15.21 -7.10 15.50
CA VAL A 814 16.12 -8.20 15.15
C VAL A 814 17.27 -8.27 16.17
N SER A 815 17.40 -9.38 16.89
CA SER A 815 18.57 -9.65 17.72
C SER A 815 19.76 -9.99 16.81
N GLY A 816 20.89 -9.30 17.00
CA GLY A 816 22.07 -9.37 16.13
C GLY A 816 22.89 -10.65 16.23
N SER A 817 22.26 -11.82 16.15
CA SER A 817 22.93 -13.12 16.09
C SER A 817 23.44 -13.39 14.66
N PRO A 818 24.75 -13.55 14.42
CA PRO A 818 25.31 -13.77 13.08
C PRO A 818 25.04 -15.17 12.50
N ARG A 819 24.09 -15.93 13.07
CA ARG A 819 23.66 -17.26 12.60
C ARG A 819 22.27 -17.28 11.95
N HIS A 820 21.57 -16.14 11.90
CA HIS A 820 20.29 -16.01 11.20
C HIS A 820 20.27 -14.75 10.31
N PRO A 821 19.62 -14.78 9.13
CA PRO A 821 19.39 -13.58 8.34
C PRO A 821 18.48 -12.60 9.09
N ALA A 822 18.52 -11.31 8.75
CA ALA A 822 17.80 -10.31 9.54
C ALA A 822 16.29 -10.37 9.30
N GLY A 823 15.53 -10.40 10.39
CA GLY A 823 14.09 -10.66 10.44
C GLY A 823 13.79 -12.02 11.09
N ALA A 824 12.53 -12.27 11.43
CA ALA A 824 12.12 -13.62 11.82
C ALA A 824 11.99 -14.48 10.55
N PHE A 825 12.92 -15.41 10.35
CA PHE A 825 12.91 -16.31 9.20
C PHE A 825 12.00 -17.52 9.46
N PHE A 826 11.08 -17.80 8.54
CA PHE A 826 10.11 -18.89 8.64
C PHE A 826 10.49 -20.02 7.67
N PRO A 827 11.25 -21.03 8.10
CA PRO A 827 11.39 -22.27 7.34
C PRO A 827 10.04 -23.01 7.31
N SER A 828 9.82 -23.80 6.25
CA SER A 828 8.53 -24.38 5.84
C SER A 828 7.78 -25.27 6.86
N LYS A 829 8.32 -25.50 8.08
CA LYS A 829 7.78 -26.47 9.06
C LYS A 829 7.92 -26.08 10.55
N TYR A 830 8.04 -24.80 10.93
CA TYR A 830 8.11 -24.43 12.35
C TYR A 830 7.15 -23.31 12.77
N LEU A 831 6.41 -23.57 13.86
CA LEU A 831 5.65 -22.58 14.62
C LEU A 831 6.62 -21.74 15.47
N THR A 832 6.62 -20.42 15.28
CA THR A 832 7.40 -19.48 16.08
C THR A 832 6.46 -18.60 16.90
N ASN A 833 6.48 -18.73 18.23
CA ASN A 833 5.69 -17.88 19.12
C ASN A 833 6.27 -16.46 19.14
N ILE A 834 5.49 -15.47 18.74
CA ILE A 834 5.86 -14.04 18.82
C ILE A 834 5.28 -13.46 20.12
N THR A 835 6.06 -13.52 21.21
CA THR A 835 5.74 -12.86 22.48
C THR A 835 6.45 -11.52 22.60
N ARG A 836 5.72 -10.40 22.47
CA ARG A 836 6.21 -9.08 22.85
C ARG A 836 6.03 -8.89 24.36
N THR A 837 7.08 -9.09 25.15
CA THR A 837 7.09 -8.68 26.55
C THR A 837 7.19 -7.16 26.64
N GLN A 838 6.22 -6.51 27.27
CA GLN A 838 6.35 -5.12 27.72
C GLN A 838 7.45 -5.05 28.80
N PRO A 839 8.27 -3.99 28.83
CA PRO A 839 8.93 -3.60 30.07
C PRO A 839 7.85 -3.10 31.07
N PRO A 840 8.00 -3.35 32.38
CA PRO A 840 7.22 -2.64 33.38
C PRO A 840 7.67 -1.16 33.47
N ASP A 841 6.93 -0.40 34.28
CA ASP A 841 7.27 0.94 34.77
C ASP A 841 7.33 2.08 33.72
N LEU A 842 6.15 2.60 33.39
CA LEU A 842 5.88 4.04 33.41
C LEU A 842 4.36 4.24 33.59
N ALA A 843 3.96 4.75 34.77
CA ALA A 843 2.58 4.95 35.22
C ALA A 843 2.38 6.40 35.71
#